data_AF-A0A6N2W039-F1
#
_entry.id   AF-A0A6N2W039-F1
#
_cell.length_a   1.000
_cell.length_b   1.000
_cell.length_c   1.000
_cell.angle_alpha   90.00
_cell.angle_beta   90.00
_cell.angle_gamma   90.00
#
_symmetry.space_group_name_H-M   'P 1'
#
loop_
_entity.id
_entity.type
_entity.pdbx_description
1 polymer ?
#
loop_
_entity_poly.entity_id
_entity_poly.type
_entity_poly.pdbx_seq_one_letter_code
_entity_poly.pdbx_strand_id
1 'polypeptide(L)'
;MNYLLKYKLITLCMSCCLVLTAQAQTIFSVEETIQTPQTQSFVRYGNNPVDLYTGTTGVSIPVYTYKDNDFEIPISLEYASNGLVANHQTGILGQGWYLNTGGVITRTVVGIPDENHDIAMAGYYDYHRSVPVNESITNPLLLGKQFHNISTIDEPFVYLYDPSKPSSAMYESTPDIFHFNFMGYQGSFQFDVNKKICIYNTNTARDNFKIKVFNFQNSPISSFEITTNDGYKYIFGGDQSGLYDRECSISEKSVERTVISWQLTKIIAPNGRKVSLIYRSGDYTSRGIIKNMMPSPNYKIVSTQSGGSASYYESSTVSQFPTYLESILVGDVCRIQLDYTSKQSEKYGADRNPHDLPALLKLSSVTVNSLSPTTEQILHCDLSYQYSADKNKVLFLKEVDFGEGKIYKMNYIGVDEFPSILVFPFNGTCAVDHWGYYNGQLLIGINNFIPSTTTDKDKKEVITSSQREANALYSQLGMLKQISYPTGGYTTYEYEGNTYSKRAMDQYVIRSVPVDKQAGGVRVKTISDYTETGECNRREFTYQNLDGSSSGILLKMPRYRLDYTTVISNQLYYINRGNVQDMATYSLEGPHIEYARVVEKKSDGSMTEYKYKNSFDPFIGDYSQIDALSLHFIPGQRINSSNSGMARFILSRLHSNAHKRGLLESLYTTFNGDTIYSEEFTYLNPGGKWHPIFGYQTENIKNVKTAGDVFYIDAIEVVDKAQIDSKTTKEYTNGKVFTTQREYEFKSSLGRLNCILTTLSNGDILRERIEYPEDMTTPSDIEKMMVDSFLTSMPVRKALTIQKESDSFETVISGEYNKYKKYDKLIKLEEIRKTAYDQLPQWKDFNLDFVDSDFHNDAYDSWGNLTRQTAKNRSVTSYVWGYNNRYPVTIEKDGLKTRYEYKPLIGMTSVTDIRGIKTYYEYDKAGRLQCVKDNDKNVISRYDYHYGSENNN
;
A
#
# COMPACT_ATOMS: atom_id res chain seq x y z
N MET A 1 27.82 62.57 -22.23
CA MET A 1 27.48 63.40 -23.41
C MET A 1 27.45 62.49 -24.63
N ASN A 2 26.23 62.21 -25.11
CA ASN A 2 25.83 61.82 -26.47
C ASN A 2 26.42 60.51 -27.06
N TYR A 3 25.68 59.39 -27.15
CA TYR A 3 24.47 59.17 -27.98
C TYR A 3 24.56 59.89 -29.34
N LEU A 4 25.09 59.24 -30.40
CA LEU A 4 24.66 59.38 -31.83
C LEU A 4 25.60 58.84 -32.92
N LEU A 5 26.66 58.05 -32.63
CA LEU A 5 27.45 57.44 -33.71
C LEU A 5 27.87 56.00 -33.40
N LYS A 6 26.92 55.06 -33.57
CA LYS A 6 27.19 53.66 -33.96
C LYS A 6 25.95 52.88 -34.44
N TYR A 7 24.86 53.59 -34.78
CA TYR A 7 23.73 53.04 -35.52
C TYR A 7 23.90 53.39 -37.01
N LYS A 8 24.62 52.54 -37.77
CA LYS A 8 24.46 52.42 -39.25
C LYS A 8 25.27 51.29 -39.92
N LEU A 9 25.68 50.25 -39.17
CA LEU A 9 26.34 49.07 -39.77
C LEU A 9 25.86 47.72 -39.22
N ILE A 10 24.67 47.67 -38.60
CA ILE A 10 24.05 46.41 -38.12
C ILE A 10 22.57 46.41 -38.52
N THR A 11 22.28 46.71 -39.78
CA THR A 11 20.91 46.71 -40.33
C THR A 11 20.87 46.19 -41.77
N LEU A 12 21.80 45.30 -42.11
CA LEU A 12 21.84 44.61 -43.41
C LEU A 12 22.40 43.18 -43.29
N CYS A 13 22.06 42.47 -42.21
CA CYS A 13 22.23 41.02 -42.07
C CYS A 13 21.04 40.43 -41.30
N MET A 14 19.84 40.93 -41.62
CA MET A 14 18.56 40.45 -41.09
C MET A 14 17.61 40.21 -42.28
N SER A 15 17.91 39.21 -43.11
CA SER A 15 16.95 38.69 -44.11
C SER A 15 17.27 37.30 -44.68
N CYS A 16 18.21 36.53 -44.10
CA CYS A 16 18.44 35.12 -44.47
C CYS A 16 18.97 34.35 -43.26
N CYS A 17 18.13 34.19 -42.23
CA CYS A 17 18.25 33.09 -41.29
C CYS A 17 16.84 32.53 -41.13
N LEU A 18 16.58 31.44 -41.85
CA LEU A 18 15.47 30.55 -41.56
C LEU A 18 15.50 30.25 -40.07
N VAL A 19 14.39 30.53 -39.42
CA VAL A 19 14.10 30.05 -38.07
C VAL A 19 14.10 28.52 -38.15
N LEU A 20 15.22 27.89 -37.84
CA LEU A 20 15.23 26.52 -37.36
C LEU A 20 14.72 26.59 -35.93
N THR A 21 13.41 26.45 -35.76
CA THR A 21 12.87 26.02 -34.46
C THR A 21 13.49 24.65 -34.19
N ALA A 22 14.38 24.57 -33.20
CA ALA A 22 14.67 23.29 -32.59
C ALA A 22 13.37 22.83 -31.92
N GLN A 23 12.65 21.90 -32.56
CA GLN A 23 11.63 21.12 -31.86
C GLN A 23 12.37 20.29 -30.81
N ALA A 24 12.12 20.55 -29.53
CA ALA A 24 12.52 19.62 -28.50
C ALA A 24 11.72 18.33 -28.74
N GLN A 25 12.42 17.22 -28.99
CA GLN A 25 11.80 15.90 -29.01
C GLN A 25 11.57 15.48 -27.56
N THR A 26 10.32 15.48 -27.12
CA THR A 26 9.94 14.92 -25.84
C THR A 26 9.82 13.41 -26.02
N ILE A 27 10.59 12.64 -25.26
CA ILE A 27 10.65 11.18 -25.37
C ILE A 27 9.64 10.60 -24.39
N PHE A 28 8.59 9.93 -24.89
CA PHE A 28 7.50 9.38 -24.09
C PHE A 28 7.68 7.87 -23.84
N SER A 29 7.70 7.47 -22.58
CA SER A 29 7.80 6.08 -22.16
C SER A 29 6.94 5.85 -20.92
N VAL A 30 6.46 4.62 -20.68
CA VAL A 30 5.82 4.30 -19.39
C VAL A 30 6.92 4.29 -18.34
N GLU A 31 7.03 5.37 -17.57
CA GLU A 31 8.02 5.46 -16.51
C GLU A 31 7.45 4.79 -15.27
N GLU A 32 7.87 3.53 -15.02
CA GLU A 32 7.75 3.01 -13.66
C GLU A 32 8.55 3.94 -12.74
N THR A 33 7.82 4.78 -12.01
CA THR A 33 8.39 5.75 -11.08
C THR A 33 9.04 4.97 -9.95
N ILE A 34 10.34 5.16 -9.82
CA ILE A 34 11.06 4.50 -8.75
C ILE A 34 10.87 5.36 -7.51
N GLN A 35 10.35 4.75 -6.45
CA GLN A 35 10.25 5.39 -5.14
C GLN A 35 11.54 5.21 -4.35
N THR A 36 11.80 6.09 -3.39
CA THR A 36 12.91 5.91 -2.45
C THR A 36 12.81 4.56 -1.73
N PRO A 37 13.93 3.93 -1.33
CA PRO A 37 13.90 2.62 -0.67
C PRO A 37 12.97 2.53 0.55
N GLN A 38 12.92 3.61 1.34
CA GLN A 38 12.04 3.72 2.52
C GLN A 38 10.56 3.78 2.11
N THR A 39 10.21 4.67 1.16
CA THR A 39 8.81 4.82 0.70
C THR A 39 8.31 3.56 0.00
N GLN A 40 9.15 2.94 -0.82
CA GLN A 40 8.81 1.72 -1.54
C GLN A 40 8.48 0.55 -0.60
N SER A 41 9.33 0.34 0.41
CA SER A 41 9.12 -0.73 1.39
C SER A 41 7.85 -0.48 2.21
N PHE A 42 7.60 0.77 2.61
CA PHE A 42 6.40 1.16 3.32
C PHE A 42 5.13 0.96 2.48
N VAL A 43 5.11 1.35 1.20
CA VAL A 43 3.93 1.13 0.33
C VAL A 43 3.66 -0.36 0.10
N ARG A 44 4.71 -1.15 -0.13
CA ARG A 44 4.60 -2.57 -0.49
C ARG A 44 4.17 -3.44 0.68
N TYR A 45 4.77 -3.24 1.86
CA TYR A 45 4.59 -4.13 3.01
C TYR A 45 3.70 -3.49 4.09
N GLY A 46 3.79 -2.16 4.26
CA GLY A 46 2.90 -1.39 5.13
C GLY A 46 2.71 -2.03 6.50
N ASN A 47 1.45 -2.29 6.84
CA ASN A 47 1.02 -2.88 8.11
C ASN A 47 0.97 -4.42 8.09
N ASN A 48 1.45 -5.07 7.03
CA ASN A 48 1.44 -6.53 6.91
C ASN A 48 2.74 -7.06 6.27
N PRO A 49 3.83 -7.15 7.05
CA PRO A 49 5.14 -7.51 6.52
C PRO A 49 5.32 -9.02 6.25
N VAL A 50 4.41 -9.88 6.71
CA VAL A 50 4.44 -11.35 6.51
C VAL A 50 3.32 -11.76 5.55
N ASP A 51 3.65 -12.57 4.53
CA ASP A 51 2.65 -13.07 3.61
C ASP A 51 3.03 -14.44 3.04
N LEU A 52 2.36 -15.51 3.49
CA LEU A 52 2.57 -16.87 3.00
C LEU A 52 2.18 -17.02 1.52
N TYR A 53 1.22 -16.24 1.03
CA TYR A 53 0.80 -16.29 -0.37
C TYR A 53 1.91 -15.88 -1.35
N THR A 54 2.80 -14.99 -0.91
CA THR A 54 3.98 -14.57 -1.67
C THR A 54 5.29 -15.15 -1.14
N GLY A 55 5.25 -15.82 0.02
CA GLY A 55 6.42 -16.34 0.72
C GLY A 55 7.26 -15.26 1.41
N THR A 56 6.73 -14.04 1.56
CA THR A 56 7.42 -12.90 2.16
C THR A 56 7.52 -13.06 3.68
N THR A 57 8.71 -12.79 4.24
CA THR A 57 8.94 -12.76 5.70
C THR A 57 8.95 -11.34 6.22
N GLY A 58 8.43 -11.17 7.43
CA GLY A 58 8.39 -9.89 8.12
C GLY A 58 8.71 -9.99 9.61
N VAL A 59 9.22 -8.89 10.18
CA VAL A 59 9.47 -8.73 11.62
C VAL A 59 9.11 -7.31 12.04
N SER A 60 8.38 -7.16 13.14
CA SER A 60 8.07 -5.84 13.72
C SER A 60 8.81 -5.64 15.04
N ILE A 61 9.52 -4.51 15.16
CA ILE A 61 10.02 -3.99 16.43
C ILE A 61 9.15 -2.78 16.80
N PRO A 62 8.15 -2.93 17.68
CA PRO A 62 7.34 -1.82 18.14
C PRO A 62 8.19 -0.86 18.98
N VAL A 63 8.23 0.42 18.59
CA VAL A 63 8.98 1.46 19.31
C VAL A 63 8.06 2.18 20.30
N TYR A 64 6.93 2.69 19.81
CA TYR A 64 5.94 3.39 20.63
C TYR A 64 4.61 3.47 19.87
N THR A 65 3.48 3.44 20.58
CA THR A 65 2.18 3.79 19.97
C THR A 65 1.61 4.95 20.76
N TYR A 66 1.51 6.12 20.14
CA TYR A 66 0.77 7.22 20.74
C TYR A 66 -0.72 6.86 20.70
N LYS A 67 -1.40 6.89 21.85
CA LYS A 67 -2.83 6.60 21.93
C LYS A 67 -3.54 7.54 22.88
N ASP A 68 -4.61 8.15 22.41
CA ASP A 68 -5.60 8.85 23.23
C ASP A 68 -7.02 8.68 22.64
N ASN A 69 -7.99 9.48 23.11
CA ASN A 69 -9.39 9.39 22.66
C ASN A 69 -9.60 9.67 21.17
N ASP A 70 -8.67 10.37 20.50
CA ASP A 70 -8.81 10.81 19.11
C ASP A 70 -7.73 10.24 18.18
N PHE A 71 -6.54 9.93 18.68
CA PHE A 71 -5.44 9.47 17.81
C PHE A 71 -4.82 8.17 18.33
N GLU A 72 -4.59 7.25 17.40
CA GLU A 72 -3.75 6.07 17.57
C GLU A 72 -2.69 6.08 16.46
N ILE A 73 -1.43 6.33 16.82
CA ILE A 73 -0.32 6.49 15.88
C ILE A 73 0.77 5.49 16.27
N PRO A 74 0.88 4.36 15.56
CA PRO A 74 1.96 3.42 15.77
C PRO A 74 3.28 3.97 15.20
N ILE A 75 4.36 3.70 15.91
CA ILE A 75 5.75 3.85 15.46
C ILE A 75 6.43 2.50 15.68
N SER A 76 6.76 1.83 14.58
CA SER A 76 7.52 0.58 14.60
C SER A 76 8.60 0.58 13.54
N LEU A 77 9.64 -0.23 13.77
CA LEU A 77 10.66 -0.56 12.78
C LEU A 77 10.25 -1.91 12.20
N GLU A 78 9.99 -1.97 10.90
CA GLU A 78 9.54 -3.17 10.22
C GLU A 78 10.63 -3.70 9.32
N TYR A 79 10.85 -5.00 9.34
CA TYR A 79 11.60 -5.73 8.35
C TYR A 79 10.63 -6.42 7.42
N ALA A 80 10.83 -6.32 6.11
CA ALA A 80 10.15 -7.18 5.14
C ALA A 80 11.00 -7.32 3.88
N SER A 81 11.22 -8.56 3.46
CA SER A 81 12.01 -8.83 2.27
C SER A 81 11.69 -10.20 1.66
N ASN A 82 11.87 -10.28 0.35
CA ASN A 82 11.86 -11.50 -0.44
C ASN A 82 13.14 -11.62 -1.30
N GLY A 83 14.23 -10.98 -0.88
CA GLY A 83 15.54 -11.06 -1.51
C GLY A 83 16.27 -9.71 -1.67
N LEU A 84 17.58 -9.78 -1.93
CA LEU A 84 18.43 -8.66 -2.31
C LEU A 84 18.12 -8.25 -3.74
N VAL A 85 17.64 -7.03 -3.84
CA VAL A 85 17.40 -6.40 -5.12
C VAL A 85 18.50 -5.43 -5.42
N ALA A 86 19.12 -5.57 -6.59
CA ALA A 86 20.31 -4.79 -6.91
C ALA A 86 19.94 -3.37 -7.36
N ASN A 87 20.93 -2.48 -7.40
CA ASN A 87 20.76 -1.09 -7.83
C ASN A 87 19.76 -0.30 -6.97
N HIS A 88 19.71 -0.62 -5.67
CA HIS A 88 18.98 0.14 -4.65
C HIS A 88 19.94 0.50 -3.53
N GLN A 89 20.02 1.78 -3.19
CA GLN A 89 20.66 2.18 -1.95
C GLN A 89 19.80 1.74 -0.75
N THR A 90 20.44 1.55 0.38
CA THR A 90 19.76 1.18 1.62
C THR A 90 18.93 2.32 2.21
N GLY A 91 17.75 2.00 2.77
CA GLY A 91 16.86 2.93 3.46
C GLY A 91 17.41 3.45 4.79
N ILE A 92 16.70 4.32 5.50
CA ILE A 92 17.17 4.97 6.75
C ILE A 92 17.53 3.99 7.87
N LEU A 93 17.02 2.76 7.81
CA LEU A 93 17.29 1.67 8.76
C LEU A 93 18.20 0.58 8.18
N GLY A 94 18.73 0.73 6.96
CA GLY A 94 19.55 -0.31 6.32
C GLY A 94 18.73 -1.30 5.47
N GLN A 95 19.38 -2.36 5.02
CA GLN A 95 18.82 -3.33 4.07
C GLN A 95 17.60 -4.06 4.64
N GLY A 96 16.47 -3.95 3.92
CA GLY A 96 15.20 -4.65 4.23
C GLY A 96 14.38 -4.06 5.39
N TRP A 97 14.89 -3.06 6.10
CA TRP A 97 14.20 -2.40 7.20
C TRP A 97 13.59 -1.06 6.77
N TYR A 98 12.38 -0.76 7.23
CA TYR A 98 11.69 0.50 7.00
C TYR A 98 10.94 0.97 8.24
N LEU A 99 10.83 2.29 8.40
CA LEU A 99 10.02 2.90 9.46
C LEU A 99 8.53 2.83 9.10
N ASN A 100 7.71 2.23 9.97
CA ASN A 100 6.25 2.21 9.84
C ASN A 100 5.64 3.27 10.77
N THR A 101 5.37 4.44 10.20
CA THR A 101 4.67 5.55 10.85
C THR A 101 4.19 6.54 9.80
N GLY A 102 3.11 7.27 10.09
CA GLY A 102 2.55 8.26 9.17
C GLY A 102 1.79 7.65 8.00
N GLY A 103 2.13 8.07 6.78
CA GLY A 103 1.45 7.64 5.57
C GLY A 103 1.99 8.35 4.32
N VAL A 104 1.70 7.79 3.15
CA VAL A 104 2.17 8.34 1.88
C VAL A 104 1.14 8.10 0.76
N ILE A 105 1.07 9.03 -0.19
CA ILE A 105 0.52 8.80 -1.52
C ILE A 105 1.70 8.73 -2.49
N THR A 106 1.86 7.64 -3.23
CA THR A 106 2.84 7.52 -4.32
C THR A 106 2.14 7.53 -5.66
N ARG A 107 2.88 7.80 -6.73
CA ARG A 107 2.36 7.90 -8.10
C ARG A 107 3.18 7.07 -9.04
N THR A 108 2.52 6.31 -9.92
CA THR A 108 3.07 5.69 -11.13
C THR A 108 2.72 6.58 -12.32
N VAL A 109 3.75 7.09 -13.02
CA VAL A 109 3.56 7.96 -14.19
C VAL A 109 3.32 7.10 -15.44
N VAL A 110 2.27 7.41 -16.18
CA VAL A 110 1.90 6.72 -17.41
C VAL A 110 1.97 7.72 -18.56
N GLY A 111 3.11 7.76 -19.25
CA GLY A 111 3.37 8.74 -20.30
C GLY A 111 4.04 9.98 -19.71
N ILE A 112 3.34 11.12 -19.71
CA ILE A 112 3.79 12.34 -19.01
C ILE A 112 3.06 12.53 -17.69
N PRO A 113 3.66 13.27 -16.74
CA PRO A 113 2.97 13.66 -15.52
C PRO A 113 1.63 14.36 -15.81
N ASP A 114 0.55 13.88 -15.21
CA ASP A 114 -0.79 14.48 -15.23
C ASP A 114 -0.83 16.02 -15.06
N GLU A 115 0.03 16.61 -14.21
CA GLU A 115 0.10 18.05 -13.93
C GLU A 115 0.88 18.86 -14.97
N ASN A 116 1.51 18.22 -15.95
CA ASN A 116 2.32 18.88 -16.96
C ASN A 116 1.50 19.93 -17.74
N HIS A 117 2.09 21.10 -17.98
CA HIS A 117 1.43 22.22 -18.64
C HIS A 117 2.29 22.75 -19.80
N ASP A 118 2.61 21.87 -20.75
CA ASP A 118 3.32 22.24 -21.98
C ASP A 118 2.32 22.67 -23.08
N ILE A 119 2.73 23.64 -23.90
CA ILE A 119 1.98 24.16 -25.05
C ILE A 119 1.90 23.12 -26.17
N ALA A 120 2.92 22.24 -26.30
CA ALA A 120 2.94 21.16 -27.27
C ALA A 120 2.06 19.98 -26.83
N MET A 121 2.04 19.66 -25.53
CA MET A 121 1.19 18.61 -24.96
C MET A 121 0.98 18.79 -23.46
N ALA A 122 -0.27 19.00 -23.05
CA ALA A 122 -0.65 19.10 -21.65
C ALA A 122 -0.89 17.71 -21.02
N GLY A 123 -0.66 17.59 -19.72
CA GLY A 123 -0.94 16.38 -18.94
C GLY A 123 -2.45 16.11 -18.82
N TYR A 124 -2.79 14.91 -18.37
CA TYR A 124 -4.16 14.44 -18.27
C TYR A 124 -5.03 15.31 -17.34
N TYR A 125 -4.45 15.89 -16.28
CA TYR A 125 -5.21 16.70 -15.33
C TYR A 125 -5.79 17.97 -15.95
N ASP A 126 -5.10 18.55 -16.94
CA ASP A 126 -5.62 19.71 -17.67
C ASP A 126 -6.85 19.36 -18.51
N TYR A 127 -6.86 18.17 -19.13
CA TYR A 127 -8.03 17.63 -19.79
C TYR A 127 -9.18 17.46 -18.79
N HIS A 128 -8.92 16.75 -17.69
CA HIS A 128 -9.87 16.46 -16.62
C HIS A 128 -10.54 17.73 -16.08
N ARG A 129 -9.77 18.81 -15.88
CA ARG A 129 -10.31 20.08 -15.37
C ARG A 129 -11.03 20.88 -16.46
N SER A 130 -10.42 21.02 -17.63
CA SER A 130 -10.74 22.12 -18.56
C SER A 130 -11.69 21.74 -19.70
N VAL A 131 -11.79 20.46 -20.07
CA VAL A 131 -12.59 20.04 -21.24
C VAL A 131 -14.00 19.64 -20.82
N PRO A 132 -15.09 20.22 -21.34
CA PRO A 132 -16.46 19.84 -20.98
C PRO A 132 -16.77 18.38 -21.36
N VAL A 133 -17.50 17.65 -20.49
CA VAL A 133 -18.02 16.31 -20.80
C VAL A 133 -19.46 16.45 -21.29
N ASN A 134 -19.71 16.14 -22.56
CA ASN A 134 -21.02 15.94 -23.16
C ASN A 134 -21.06 14.53 -23.77
N GLU A 135 -21.77 13.60 -23.12
CA GLU A 135 -21.87 12.19 -23.55
C GLU A 135 -22.37 12.01 -24.99
N SER A 136 -23.09 13.00 -25.53
CA SER A 136 -23.71 12.97 -26.86
C SER A 136 -22.84 13.61 -27.97
N ILE A 137 -21.79 14.38 -27.62
CA ILE A 137 -21.02 15.23 -28.57
C ILE A 137 -19.50 15.10 -28.40
N THR A 138 -19.02 14.85 -27.17
CA THR A 138 -17.60 14.88 -26.81
C THR A 138 -17.20 13.57 -26.13
N ASN A 139 -17.50 12.43 -26.72
CA ASN A 139 -16.89 11.19 -26.25
C ASN A 139 -15.39 11.24 -26.62
N PRO A 140 -14.44 11.46 -25.68
CA PRO A 140 -13.02 11.53 -25.99
C PRO A 140 -12.50 10.29 -26.71
N LEU A 141 -13.16 9.14 -26.48
CA LEU A 141 -12.84 7.85 -27.07
C LEU A 141 -13.08 7.81 -28.59
N LEU A 142 -13.82 8.77 -29.16
CA LEU A 142 -14.16 8.86 -30.59
C LEU A 142 -13.37 9.94 -31.36
N LEU A 143 -12.56 10.76 -30.67
CA LEU A 143 -11.98 11.99 -31.24
C LEU A 143 -10.44 12.05 -31.22
N GLY A 144 -9.76 10.97 -30.87
CA GLY A 144 -8.31 10.87 -31.09
C GLY A 144 -7.98 11.10 -32.57
N LYS A 145 -7.26 12.17 -32.89
CA LYS A 145 -6.82 12.48 -34.26
C LYS A 145 -5.39 11.99 -34.49
N GLN A 146 -5.16 11.37 -35.65
CA GLN A 146 -3.83 11.06 -36.18
C GLN A 146 -3.06 12.31 -36.62
N PHE A 147 -1.73 12.25 -36.55
CA PHE A 147 -0.82 13.07 -37.33
C PHE A 147 -0.90 12.68 -38.82
N HIS A 148 -1.73 13.36 -39.61
CA HIS A 148 -1.80 13.05 -41.05
C HIS A 148 -0.65 13.64 -41.90
N ASN A 149 0.24 14.48 -41.36
CA ASN A 149 1.18 15.28 -42.18
C ASN A 149 2.57 15.58 -41.54
N ILE A 150 3.20 14.63 -40.82
CA ILE A 150 4.59 14.81 -40.35
C ILE A 150 5.53 13.87 -41.12
N SER A 151 6.72 14.38 -41.49
CA SER A 151 7.74 13.69 -42.29
C SER A 151 8.87 13.04 -41.45
N THR A 152 8.74 13.04 -40.12
CA THR A 152 9.72 12.49 -39.16
C THR A 152 9.14 11.27 -38.46
N ILE A 153 10.00 10.33 -38.08
CA ILE A 153 9.65 9.17 -37.23
C ILE A 153 9.53 9.69 -35.79
N ASP A 154 8.51 10.50 -35.51
CA ASP A 154 8.04 10.70 -34.16
C ASP A 154 6.84 9.74 -34.01
N GLU A 155 6.91 8.80 -33.07
CA GLU A 155 5.98 7.67 -32.96
C GLU A 155 4.50 8.14 -32.99
N PRO A 156 3.55 7.37 -33.56
CA PRO A 156 2.16 7.80 -33.66
C PRO A 156 1.45 7.72 -32.31
N PHE A 157 1.56 8.77 -31.51
CA PHE A 157 0.86 8.91 -30.23
C PHE A 157 -0.63 9.32 -30.41
N VAL A 158 -1.49 8.93 -29.46
CA VAL A 158 -2.87 9.45 -29.31
C VAL A 158 -2.86 10.49 -28.23
N TYR A 159 -3.54 11.58 -28.51
CA TYR A 159 -3.80 12.63 -27.56
C TYR A 159 -5.30 12.89 -27.54
N LEU A 160 -5.81 13.27 -26.38
CA LEU A 160 -7.15 13.83 -26.29
C LEU A 160 -7.12 15.25 -26.89
N TYR A 161 -8.25 15.65 -27.46
CA TYR A 161 -8.43 16.97 -28.06
C TYR A 161 -9.66 17.66 -27.50
N ASP A 162 -9.60 18.99 -27.39
CA ASP A 162 -10.75 19.83 -27.03
C ASP A 162 -11.49 20.30 -28.30
N PRO A 163 -12.65 19.69 -28.66
CA PRO A 163 -13.38 20.04 -29.88
C PRO A 163 -13.95 21.46 -29.87
N SER A 164 -13.99 22.13 -28.71
CA SER A 164 -14.46 23.52 -28.59
C SER A 164 -13.40 24.56 -28.99
N LYS A 165 -12.15 24.14 -29.22
CA LYS A 165 -11.05 25.02 -29.66
C LYS A 165 -10.67 24.72 -31.11
N PRO A 166 -10.21 25.71 -31.92
CA PRO A 166 -10.00 25.50 -33.36
C PRO A 166 -8.67 24.83 -33.80
N SER A 167 -7.65 24.70 -32.94
CA SER A 167 -6.44 23.86 -33.14
C SER A 167 -5.42 24.12 -32.03
N SER A 168 -4.61 23.10 -31.68
CA SER A 168 -3.38 23.06 -30.83
C SER A 168 -3.42 22.47 -29.41
N ALA A 169 -4.56 22.33 -28.73
CA ALA A 169 -4.55 21.74 -27.37
C ALA A 169 -4.57 20.20 -27.43
N MET A 170 -3.39 19.60 -27.28
CA MET A 170 -3.18 18.15 -27.18
C MET A 170 -3.02 17.77 -25.71
N TYR A 171 -3.74 16.75 -25.25
CA TYR A 171 -3.63 16.26 -23.88
C TYR A 171 -3.23 14.79 -23.85
N GLU A 172 -2.49 14.39 -22.81
CA GLU A 172 -2.25 12.98 -22.51
C GLU A 172 -3.57 12.21 -22.41
N SER A 173 -3.54 10.96 -22.87
CA SER A 173 -4.68 10.07 -23.03
C SER A 173 -4.83 9.06 -21.90
N THR A 174 -3.75 8.82 -21.14
CA THR A 174 -3.75 7.97 -19.95
C THR A 174 -3.49 8.76 -18.67
N PRO A 175 -4.35 8.64 -17.64
CA PRO A 175 -4.06 9.23 -16.34
C PRO A 175 -2.96 8.46 -15.61
N ASP A 176 -2.28 9.15 -14.71
CA ASP A 176 -1.39 8.51 -13.75
C ASP A 176 -2.16 7.75 -12.67
N ILE A 177 -1.46 6.79 -12.05
CA ILE A 177 -2.02 5.96 -10.99
C ILE A 177 -1.43 6.40 -9.65
N PHE A 178 -2.30 6.78 -8.72
CA PHE A 178 -1.92 7.13 -7.36
C PHE A 178 -2.21 5.95 -6.43
N HIS A 179 -1.32 5.69 -5.48
CA HIS A 179 -1.44 4.65 -4.46
C HIS A 179 -1.32 5.30 -3.09
N PHE A 180 -2.23 5.02 -2.17
CA PHE A 180 -2.17 5.51 -0.80
C PHE A 180 -1.96 4.37 0.18
N ASN A 181 -1.17 4.63 1.23
CA ASN A 181 -1.01 3.77 2.39
C ASN A 181 -0.80 4.65 3.62
N PHE A 182 -1.71 4.61 4.60
CA PHE A 182 -1.66 5.42 5.81
C PHE A 182 -2.58 4.86 6.90
N MET A 183 -2.16 4.88 8.16
CA MET A 183 -3.02 4.60 9.34
C MET A 183 -3.95 3.37 9.20
N GLY A 184 -3.45 2.27 8.62
CA GLY A 184 -4.24 1.05 8.39
C GLY A 184 -5.05 1.02 7.09
N TYR A 185 -5.16 2.14 6.36
CA TYR A 185 -5.84 2.24 5.07
C TYR A 185 -4.86 2.13 3.90
N GLN A 186 -5.26 1.39 2.87
CA GLN A 186 -4.53 1.31 1.60
C GLN A 186 -5.49 1.29 0.42
N GLY A 187 -5.01 1.75 -0.75
CA GLY A 187 -5.75 1.70 -2.00
C GLY A 187 -5.08 2.47 -3.12
N SER A 188 -5.78 2.58 -4.24
CA SER A 188 -5.38 3.34 -5.42
C SER A 188 -6.46 4.31 -5.84
N PHE A 189 -6.08 5.36 -6.54
CA PHE A 189 -7.01 6.19 -7.28
C PHE A 189 -6.39 6.74 -8.57
N GLN A 190 -7.23 7.09 -9.54
CA GLN A 190 -6.82 7.80 -10.75
C GLN A 190 -7.96 8.70 -11.25
N PHE A 191 -7.64 9.67 -12.10
CA PHE A 191 -8.65 10.49 -12.78
C PHE A 191 -9.28 9.70 -13.93
N ASP A 192 -10.59 9.81 -14.13
CA ASP A 192 -11.25 9.24 -15.32
C ASP A 192 -11.59 10.32 -16.36
N VAL A 193 -12.05 9.86 -17.53
CA VAL A 193 -12.47 10.72 -18.64
C VAL A 193 -13.76 11.50 -18.35
N ASN A 194 -14.52 11.12 -17.32
CA ASN A 194 -15.78 11.75 -16.93
C ASN A 194 -15.62 12.77 -15.78
N LYS A 195 -14.39 13.15 -15.45
CA LYS A 195 -14.05 14.08 -14.37
C LYS A 195 -14.27 13.55 -12.94
N LYS A 196 -14.28 12.23 -12.77
CA LYS A 196 -14.33 11.57 -11.46
C LYS A 196 -12.94 11.17 -11.01
N ILE A 197 -12.72 11.18 -9.70
CA ILE A 197 -11.61 10.47 -9.05
C ILE A 197 -12.13 9.07 -8.72
N CYS A 198 -11.63 8.07 -9.43
CA CYS A 198 -12.01 6.67 -9.24
C CYS A 198 -11.11 6.04 -8.18
N ILE A 199 -11.70 5.51 -7.10
CA ILE A 199 -10.99 4.88 -5.98
C ILE A 199 -11.18 3.38 -6.07
N TYR A 200 -10.10 2.61 -5.93
CA TYR A 200 -10.12 1.16 -6.10
C TYR A 200 -8.96 0.45 -5.39
N ASN A 201 -8.95 -0.89 -5.45
CA ASN A 201 -7.95 -1.73 -4.78
C ASN A 201 -7.81 -1.45 -3.27
N THR A 202 -8.89 -1.01 -2.63
CA THR A 202 -8.89 -0.65 -1.22
C THR A 202 -8.97 -1.89 -0.32
N ASN A 203 -8.36 -1.83 0.87
CA ASN A 203 -8.50 -2.89 1.88
C ASN A 203 -9.81 -2.80 2.69
N THR A 204 -10.56 -1.72 2.53
CA THR A 204 -11.94 -1.54 3.02
C THR A 204 -12.85 -1.17 1.85
N ALA A 205 -14.17 -1.01 2.08
CA ALA A 205 -15.07 -0.48 1.05
C ALA A 205 -14.60 0.89 0.56
N ARG A 206 -14.54 1.11 -0.76
CA ARG A 206 -14.05 2.37 -1.36
C ARG A 206 -14.87 3.61 -0.98
N ASP A 207 -16.17 3.44 -0.72
CA ASP A 207 -17.08 4.51 -0.29
C ASP A 207 -16.77 5.01 1.13
N ASN A 208 -15.83 4.38 1.83
CA ASN A 208 -15.28 4.91 3.08
C ASN A 208 -14.34 6.11 2.86
N PHE A 209 -14.00 6.45 1.62
CA PHE A 209 -13.04 7.50 1.29
C PHE A 209 -13.66 8.62 0.44
N LYS A 210 -13.29 9.87 0.75
CA LYS A 210 -13.47 11.03 -0.14
C LYS A 210 -12.11 11.67 -0.38
N ILE A 211 -11.73 11.82 -1.65
CA ILE A 211 -10.45 12.41 -2.05
C ILE A 211 -10.69 13.79 -2.66
N LYS A 212 -9.91 14.78 -2.23
CA LYS A 212 -9.81 16.10 -2.89
C LYS A 212 -8.37 16.39 -3.25
N VAL A 213 -8.19 17.10 -4.36
CA VAL A 213 -6.89 17.53 -4.87
C VAL A 213 -6.80 19.04 -4.78
N PHE A 214 -5.67 19.55 -4.30
CA PHE A 214 -5.41 20.99 -4.18
C PHE A 214 -4.07 21.34 -4.83
N ASN A 215 -4.02 22.50 -5.50
CA ASN A 215 -2.79 23.06 -6.06
C ASN A 215 -2.00 22.11 -6.97
N PHE A 216 -2.66 21.17 -7.66
CA PHE A 216 -1.99 20.08 -8.37
C PHE A 216 -0.97 20.56 -9.42
N GLN A 217 -1.32 21.61 -10.17
CA GLN A 217 -0.45 22.24 -11.18
C GLN A 217 0.60 23.18 -10.57
N ASN A 218 0.43 23.59 -9.32
CA ASN A 218 1.35 24.48 -8.62
C ASN A 218 2.38 23.63 -7.88
N SER A 219 3.26 22.95 -8.62
CA SER A 219 4.42 22.34 -7.99
C SER A 219 5.30 23.46 -7.42
N PRO A 220 5.54 23.47 -6.09
CA PRO A 220 5.69 22.22 -5.35
C PRO A 220 4.68 22.14 -4.16
N ILE A 221 3.60 22.93 -4.18
CA ILE A 221 2.58 23.02 -3.12
C ILE A 221 1.35 22.13 -3.38
N SER A 222 1.45 21.14 -4.26
CA SER A 222 0.38 20.18 -4.53
C SER A 222 0.06 19.34 -3.29
N SER A 223 -1.22 19.02 -3.08
CA SER A 223 -1.67 18.23 -1.95
C SER A 223 -2.95 17.46 -2.20
N PHE A 224 -3.14 16.43 -1.39
CA PHE A 224 -4.35 15.63 -1.34
C PHE A 224 -4.96 15.66 0.07
N GLU A 225 -6.28 15.71 0.14
CA GLU A 225 -7.06 15.46 1.37
C GLU A 225 -7.83 14.16 1.18
N ILE A 226 -7.59 13.18 2.04
CA ILE A 226 -8.42 11.98 2.15
C ILE A 226 -9.27 12.13 3.42
N THR A 227 -10.59 12.07 3.28
CA THR A 227 -11.53 12.00 4.41
C THR A 227 -12.05 10.58 4.55
N THR A 228 -12.07 10.04 5.77
CA THR A 228 -12.61 8.71 6.09
C THR A 228 -14.01 8.79 6.68
N ASN A 229 -14.77 7.69 6.63
CA ASN A 229 -16.18 7.59 7.05
C ASN A 229 -16.44 7.73 8.57
N ASP A 230 -15.40 7.98 9.36
CA ASP A 230 -15.41 8.37 10.77
C ASP A 230 -15.16 9.89 10.95
N GLY A 231 -15.08 10.63 9.85
CA GLY A 231 -14.93 12.09 9.80
C GLY A 231 -13.49 12.59 9.92
N TYR A 232 -12.49 11.72 10.05
CA TYR A 232 -11.08 12.12 10.08
C TYR A 232 -10.63 12.62 8.70
N LYS A 233 -9.72 13.59 8.70
CA LYS A 233 -9.09 14.12 7.48
C LYS A 233 -7.58 13.95 7.55
N TYR A 234 -7.03 13.43 6.46
CA TYR A 234 -5.61 13.15 6.28
C TYR A 234 -5.10 14.01 5.13
N ILE A 235 -4.12 14.87 5.41
CA ILE A 235 -3.54 15.79 4.43
C ILE A 235 -2.16 15.32 4.03
N PHE A 236 -1.94 15.17 2.73
CA PHE A 236 -0.68 14.76 2.13
C PHE A 236 -0.09 15.91 1.32
N GLY A 237 1.17 16.27 1.58
CA GLY A 237 1.83 17.43 0.97
C GLY A 237 1.31 18.79 1.44
N GLY A 238 1.37 19.81 0.57
CA GLY A 238 0.68 21.10 0.70
C GLY A 238 1.43 22.27 1.34
N ASP A 239 2.52 22.04 2.06
CA ASP A 239 3.39 23.10 2.60
C ASP A 239 4.80 23.08 1.95
N GLN A 240 5.60 24.13 2.13
CA GLN A 240 7.00 24.17 1.68
C GLN A 240 7.92 23.22 2.47
N SER A 241 7.40 22.46 3.43
CA SER A 241 8.12 21.42 4.20
C SER A 241 7.80 19.98 3.75
N GLY A 242 6.79 19.79 2.90
CA GLY A 242 6.43 18.52 2.26
C GLY A 242 7.19 18.36 0.95
N LEU A 243 8.47 17.99 1.04
CA LEU A 243 9.42 18.12 -0.06
C LEU A 243 9.75 16.77 -0.75
N TYR A 244 9.17 16.64 -1.95
CA TYR A 244 9.58 16.11 -3.27
C TYR A 244 10.60 14.98 -3.42
N ASP A 245 10.27 14.10 -4.36
CA ASP A 245 11.24 13.36 -5.17
C ASP A 245 11.32 14.02 -6.57
N ARG A 246 12.51 14.12 -7.17
CA ARG A 246 12.80 14.93 -8.38
C ARG A 246 13.64 14.12 -9.37
N GLU A 247 13.05 13.70 -10.48
CA GLU A 247 13.80 13.09 -11.60
C GLU A 247 14.63 14.15 -12.37
N CYS A 248 15.73 13.71 -12.98
CA CYS A 248 16.54 14.52 -13.90
C CYS A 248 16.96 13.63 -15.08
N SER A 249 16.69 14.03 -16.32
CA SER A 249 17.23 13.36 -17.50
C SER A 249 18.60 13.93 -17.89
N ILE A 250 19.43 13.13 -18.57
CA ILE A 250 20.82 13.44 -18.96
C ILE A 250 20.91 14.28 -20.25
N SER A 251 19.83 14.43 -21.03
CA SER A 251 19.89 15.27 -22.23
C SER A 251 19.74 16.74 -21.85
N GLU A 252 20.83 17.49 -21.96
CA GLU A 252 20.93 18.94 -21.79
C GLU A 252 19.67 19.72 -22.23
N LYS A 253 18.84 20.19 -21.27
CA LYS A 253 18.29 21.57 -21.15
C LYS A 253 17.00 21.76 -20.32
N SER A 254 16.33 20.73 -19.81
CA SER A 254 15.18 20.93 -18.88
C SER A 254 15.20 19.99 -17.68
N VAL A 255 15.18 20.57 -16.48
CA VAL A 255 14.93 19.82 -15.23
C VAL A 255 13.41 19.82 -15.04
N GLU A 256 12.73 18.84 -15.60
CA GLU A 256 11.30 18.65 -15.29
C GLU A 256 11.16 18.13 -13.86
N ARG A 257 10.33 18.81 -13.06
CA ARG A 257 10.11 18.47 -11.66
C ARG A 257 8.80 17.69 -11.55
N THR A 258 8.87 16.37 -11.66
CA THR A 258 7.71 15.49 -11.45
C THR A 258 7.60 15.11 -9.99
N VAL A 259 6.44 15.34 -9.37
CA VAL A 259 6.17 14.86 -8.01
C VAL A 259 5.67 13.41 -8.08
N ILE A 260 6.41 12.48 -7.47
CA ILE A 260 6.07 11.04 -7.46
C ILE A 260 5.61 10.51 -6.09
N SER A 261 5.69 11.31 -5.02
CA SER A 261 5.10 10.99 -3.72
C SER A 261 4.72 12.22 -2.88
N TRP A 262 3.73 12.06 -2.00
CA TRP A 262 3.23 13.03 -1.03
C TRP A 262 3.13 12.38 0.34
N GLN A 263 3.96 12.81 1.30
CA GLN A 263 3.93 12.31 2.67
C GLN A 263 2.74 12.89 3.45
N LEU A 264 2.19 12.13 4.40
CA LEU A 264 1.17 12.57 5.34
C LEU A 264 1.76 13.64 6.25
N THR A 265 1.25 14.87 6.16
CA THR A 265 1.72 16.03 6.94
C THR A 265 0.77 16.39 8.09
N LYS A 266 -0.51 16.01 7.99
CA LYS A 266 -1.51 16.39 8.98
C LYS A 266 -2.64 15.39 9.12
N ILE A 267 -3.06 15.13 10.35
CA ILE A 267 -4.28 14.40 10.70
C ILE A 267 -5.19 15.36 11.45
N ILE A 268 -6.46 15.42 11.09
CA ILE A 268 -7.46 16.28 11.72
C ILE A 268 -8.62 15.41 12.18
N ALA A 269 -8.85 15.36 13.49
CA ALA A 269 -9.98 14.67 14.09
C ALA A 269 -11.28 15.47 13.89
N PRO A 270 -12.47 14.84 14.03
CA PRO A 270 -13.76 15.53 13.92
C PRO A 270 -13.95 16.70 14.89
N ASN A 271 -13.30 16.65 16.07
CA ASN A 271 -13.28 17.75 17.05
C ASN A 271 -12.34 18.91 16.67
N GLY A 272 -11.59 18.78 15.58
CA GLY A 272 -10.66 19.79 15.09
C GLY A 272 -9.26 19.72 15.72
N ARG A 273 -9.00 18.77 16.64
CA ARG A 273 -7.63 18.47 17.10
C ARG A 273 -6.79 18.01 15.92
N LYS A 274 -5.48 18.27 16.03
CA LYS A 274 -4.55 18.05 14.93
C LYS A 274 -3.30 17.33 15.40
N VAL A 275 -2.80 16.47 14.51
CA VAL A 275 -1.45 15.93 14.54
C VAL A 275 -0.72 16.50 13.34
N SER A 276 0.51 16.97 13.55
CA SER A 276 1.39 17.45 12.48
C SER A 276 2.61 16.54 12.37
N LEU A 277 2.93 16.09 11.17
CA LEU A 277 4.13 15.34 10.84
C LEU A 277 5.07 16.27 10.07
N ILE A 278 6.25 16.52 10.65
CA ILE A 278 7.23 17.49 10.14
C ILE A 278 8.36 16.73 9.48
N TYR A 279 8.65 17.11 8.23
CA TYR A 279 9.68 16.48 7.42
C TYR A 279 10.75 17.47 6.99
N ARG A 280 11.92 16.93 6.62
CA ARG A 280 12.97 17.64 5.90
C ARG A 280 13.36 16.92 4.61
N SER A 281 13.90 17.65 3.65
CA SER A 281 14.58 17.06 2.49
C SER A 281 15.96 16.52 2.83
N GLY A 282 16.34 15.43 2.17
CA GLY A 282 17.70 14.94 2.09
C GLY A 282 18.42 15.30 0.80
N ASP A 283 19.70 14.94 0.76
CA ASP A 283 20.50 14.94 -0.47
C ASP A 283 19.99 13.88 -1.45
N TYR A 284 20.19 14.11 -2.74
CA TYR A 284 19.75 13.16 -3.76
C TYR A 284 20.51 11.83 -3.68
N THR A 285 19.82 10.75 -4.00
CA THR A 285 20.38 9.46 -4.39
C THR A 285 20.53 9.44 -5.90
N SER A 286 21.50 8.71 -6.44
CA SER A 286 21.57 8.47 -7.89
C SER A 286 21.34 7.00 -8.18
N ARG A 287 20.35 6.74 -9.02
CA ARG A 287 20.00 5.43 -9.51
C ARG A 287 20.31 5.34 -11.00
N GLY A 288 21.13 4.37 -11.39
CA GLY A 288 21.30 4.06 -12.80
C GLY A 288 20.08 3.32 -13.30
N ILE A 289 19.20 3.98 -14.06
CA ILE A 289 18.27 3.29 -14.95
C ILE A 289 18.93 3.24 -16.32
N ILE A 290 18.83 2.10 -16.99
CA ILE A 290 19.14 2.07 -18.42
C ILE A 290 17.82 1.96 -19.16
N LYS A 291 17.34 3.07 -19.73
CA LYS A 291 16.23 3.11 -20.69
C LYS A 291 16.73 2.60 -22.05
N ASN A 292 17.16 1.33 -22.17
CA ASN A 292 17.65 0.83 -23.47
C ASN A 292 16.50 0.71 -24.49
N MET A 293 16.18 1.81 -25.15
CA MET A 293 15.48 1.82 -26.43
C MET A 293 16.50 1.48 -27.52
N MET A 294 16.82 0.20 -27.73
CA MET A 294 17.60 -0.17 -28.92
C MET A 294 16.65 -0.39 -30.11
N PRO A 295 16.86 0.30 -31.25
CA PRO A 295 16.61 -0.26 -32.56
C PRO A 295 17.71 -1.28 -32.88
N SER A 296 17.32 -2.52 -33.21
CA SER A 296 18.24 -3.54 -33.69
C SER A 296 19.10 -3.05 -34.88
N PRO A 297 20.35 -3.56 -35.02
CA PRO A 297 21.18 -3.36 -36.22
C PRO A 297 20.50 -3.78 -37.54
N ASN A 298 19.41 -4.55 -37.46
CA ASN A 298 18.63 -5.03 -38.59
C ASN A 298 17.37 -4.19 -38.86
N TYR A 299 17.41 -2.88 -38.63
CA TYR A 299 16.44 -1.99 -39.26
C TYR A 299 16.63 -2.06 -40.77
N LYS A 300 15.84 -2.87 -41.45
CA LYS A 300 15.68 -2.77 -42.90
C LYS A 300 14.61 -1.72 -43.14
N ILE A 301 15.05 -0.48 -43.38
CA ILE A 301 14.27 0.44 -44.20
C ILE A 301 14.12 -0.27 -45.55
N VAL A 302 12.94 -0.80 -45.84
CA VAL A 302 12.60 -1.13 -47.23
C VAL A 302 12.00 0.14 -47.83
N SER A 303 12.78 1.23 -47.82
CA SER A 303 12.61 2.28 -48.80
C SER A 303 13.25 1.72 -50.05
N THR A 304 12.63 1.95 -51.19
CA THR A 304 13.23 1.59 -52.47
C THR A 304 14.53 2.37 -52.74
N GLN A 305 15.01 3.25 -51.85
CA GLN A 305 16.31 3.93 -51.96
C GLN A 305 16.92 4.20 -50.57
N SER A 306 18.15 3.70 -50.37
CA SER A 306 19.08 3.88 -49.23
C SER A 306 18.80 3.10 -47.92
N GLY A 307 19.39 1.91 -47.82
CA GLY A 307 19.41 1.06 -46.62
C GLY A 307 20.44 1.50 -45.58
N GLY A 308 20.07 2.47 -44.74
CA GLY A 308 20.79 2.80 -43.51
C GLY A 308 20.15 2.14 -42.28
N SER A 309 20.98 1.64 -41.36
CA SER A 309 20.57 1.19 -40.02
C SER A 309 20.99 2.23 -38.99
N ALA A 310 20.06 2.68 -38.14
CA ALA A 310 20.34 3.63 -37.06
C ALA A 310 20.10 2.96 -35.71
N SER A 311 21.02 3.14 -34.78
CA SER A 311 20.89 2.70 -33.38
C SER A 311 20.79 3.94 -32.49
N TYR A 312 19.72 4.02 -31.71
CA TYR A 312 19.58 4.99 -30.62
C TYR A 312 19.84 4.26 -29.30
N TYR A 313 20.53 4.89 -28.38
CA TYR A 313 20.75 4.39 -27.02
C TYR A 313 20.51 5.57 -26.09
N GLU A 314 19.57 5.42 -25.16
CA GLU A 314 19.40 6.40 -24.10
C GLU A 314 19.59 5.71 -22.75
N SER A 315 20.53 6.20 -21.95
CA SER A 315 20.67 5.78 -20.57
C SER A 315 20.37 6.99 -19.70
N SER A 316 19.41 6.87 -18.79
CA SER A 316 19.00 7.97 -17.91
C SER A 316 19.29 7.59 -16.46
N THR A 317 20.19 8.30 -15.80
CA THR A 317 20.31 8.17 -14.34
C THR A 317 19.17 8.94 -13.69
N VAL A 318 18.34 8.25 -12.91
CA VAL A 318 17.30 8.91 -12.11
C VAL A 318 17.91 9.23 -10.76
N SER A 319 17.98 10.52 -10.45
CA SER A 319 18.30 10.96 -9.10
C SER A 319 17.02 11.12 -8.30
N GLN A 320 17.03 10.77 -7.01
CA GLN A 320 15.85 10.88 -6.15
C GLN A 320 16.17 11.58 -4.85
N PHE A 321 15.27 12.41 -4.34
CA PHE A 321 15.48 13.14 -3.10
C PHE A 321 14.67 12.48 -1.98
N PRO A 322 15.31 11.86 -0.98
CA PRO A 322 14.61 11.27 0.15
C PRO A 322 14.05 12.35 1.06
N THR A 323 12.91 12.05 1.66
CA THR A 323 12.29 12.86 2.70
C THR A 323 12.46 12.15 4.05
N TYR A 324 12.84 12.89 5.09
CA TYR A 324 13.05 12.35 6.43
C TYR A 324 12.03 12.95 7.41
N LEU A 325 11.26 12.10 8.10
CA LEU A 325 10.36 12.52 9.16
C LEU A 325 11.20 12.96 10.37
N GLU A 326 11.15 14.23 10.75
CA GLU A 326 11.91 14.75 11.90
C GLU A 326 11.11 14.68 13.20
N SER A 327 9.81 14.96 13.13
CA SER A 327 8.98 14.88 14.32
C SER A 327 7.49 14.70 14.03
N ILE A 328 6.80 14.10 15.00
CA ILE A 328 5.35 14.05 15.07
C ILE A 328 4.94 14.89 16.28
N LEU A 329 4.12 15.92 16.03
CA LEU A 329 3.57 16.81 17.04
C LEU A 329 2.07 16.52 17.20
N VAL A 330 1.70 15.98 18.34
CA VAL A 330 0.29 15.85 18.72
C VAL A 330 -0.07 17.10 19.52
N GLY A 331 -0.49 18.18 18.85
CA GLY A 331 -0.77 19.46 19.51
C GLY A 331 0.36 19.92 20.46
N ASP A 332 -0.01 20.32 21.68
CA ASP A 332 0.89 20.66 22.79
C ASP A 332 1.09 19.48 23.78
N VAL A 333 0.80 18.25 23.31
CA VAL A 333 0.69 17.06 24.14
C VAL A 333 1.96 16.22 24.10
N CYS A 334 2.40 15.89 22.90
CA CYS A 334 3.46 14.92 22.66
C CYS A 334 4.32 15.39 21.50
N ARG A 335 5.62 15.24 21.65
CA ARG A 335 6.58 15.31 20.55
C ARG A 335 7.33 13.99 20.46
N ILE A 336 7.16 13.32 19.33
CA ILE A 336 8.02 12.19 18.95
C ILE A 336 9.07 12.78 18.02
N GLN A 337 10.34 12.71 18.40
CA GLN A 337 11.49 13.23 17.68
C GLN A 337 12.26 12.04 17.07
N LEU A 338 12.63 12.17 15.80
CA LEU A 338 13.45 11.21 15.07
C LEU A 338 14.74 11.91 14.66
N ASP A 339 15.85 11.44 15.21
CA ASP A 339 17.17 12.01 14.97
C ASP A 339 17.94 11.15 13.99
N TYR A 340 18.77 11.78 13.16
CA TYR A 340 19.50 11.09 12.10
C TYR A 340 20.97 11.48 12.08
N THR A 341 21.80 10.56 11.61
CA THR A 341 23.23 10.74 11.37
C THR A 341 23.58 10.37 9.92
N SER A 342 24.73 10.82 9.42
CA SER A 342 25.18 10.50 8.06
C SER A 342 25.54 9.02 7.93
N LYS A 343 25.18 8.43 6.79
CA LYS A 343 25.67 7.12 6.33
C LYS A 343 27.04 7.27 5.68
N GLN A 344 27.77 6.16 5.58
CA GLN A 344 28.87 6.04 4.62
C GLN A 344 28.29 5.93 3.21
N SER A 345 29.00 6.49 2.24
CA SER A 345 28.62 6.40 0.83
C SER A 345 28.70 4.96 0.32
N GLU A 346 27.62 4.52 -0.31
CA GLU A 346 27.63 3.34 -1.18
C GLU A 346 28.33 3.66 -2.51
N LYS A 347 28.76 2.62 -3.22
CA LYS A 347 29.50 2.77 -4.50
C LYS A 347 28.57 2.62 -5.70
N TYR A 348 28.85 3.42 -6.75
CA TYR A 348 28.22 3.34 -8.07
C TYR A 348 29.27 3.08 -9.16
N GLY A 349 28.88 2.28 -10.18
CA GLY A 349 29.68 2.01 -11.37
C GLY A 349 30.30 0.61 -11.39
N ALA A 350 31.25 0.42 -12.29
CA ALA A 350 31.93 -0.87 -12.48
C ALA A 350 33.10 -1.06 -11.49
N ASP A 351 33.46 -2.32 -11.23
CA ASP A 351 34.49 -2.74 -10.26
C ASP A 351 35.86 -2.05 -10.40
N ARG A 352 36.18 -1.57 -11.60
CA ARG A 352 37.48 -0.96 -11.93
C ARG A 352 37.59 0.51 -11.55
N ASN A 353 36.48 1.25 -11.47
CA ASN A 353 36.49 2.68 -11.14
C ASN A 353 35.16 3.13 -10.48
N PRO A 354 34.87 2.66 -9.26
CA PRO A 354 33.65 3.06 -8.57
C PRO A 354 33.75 4.48 -8.02
N HIS A 355 32.65 5.23 -8.08
CA HIS A 355 32.50 6.54 -7.44
C HIS A 355 31.56 6.46 -6.24
N ASP A 356 31.72 7.39 -5.31
CA ASP A 356 30.83 7.51 -4.14
C ASP A 356 29.49 8.10 -4.54
N LEU A 357 28.40 7.45 -4.12
CA LEU A 357 27.08 8.07 -4.13
C LEU A 357 26.97 9.09 -3.00
N PRO A 358 26.03 10.05 -3.09
CA PRO A 358 25.78 10.99 -2.01
C PRO A 358 25.49 10.28 -0.68
N ALA A 359 26.04 10.83 0.40
CA ALA A 359 25.90 10.28 1.74
C ALA A 359 24.51 10.60 2.30
N LEU A 360 23.60 9.62 2.25
CA LEU A 360 22.26 9.75 2.83
C LEU A 360 22.28 9.68 4.36
N LEU A 361 21.12 9.85 4.97
CA LEU A 361 20.96 9.76 6.42
C LEU A 361 20.47 8.38 6.86
N LYS A 362 20.81 8.01 8.10
CA LYS A 362 20.29 6.86 8.85
C LYS A 362 19.68 7.34 10.16
N LEU A 363 18.61 6.69 10.60
CA LEU A 363 17.94 7.01 11.87
C LEU A 363 18.87 6.63 13.03
N SER A 364 19.25 7.57 13.89
CA SER A 364 20.11 7.29 15.04
C SER A 364 19.32 7.00 16.31
N SER A 365 18.20 7.69 16.52
CA SER A 365 17.39 7.51 17.71
C SER A 365 15.96 8.00 17.53
N VAL A 366 15.08 7.49 18.39
CA VAL A 366 13.69 7.96 18.52
C VAL A 366 13.47 8.37 19.97
N THR A 367 13.00 9.60 20.19
CA THR A 367 12.72 10.14 21.52
C THR A 367 11.26 10.57 21.61
N VAL A 368 10.55 10.09 22.62
CA VAL A 368 9.16 10.46 22.89
C VAL A 368 9.11 11.34 24.12
N ASN A 369 8.62 12.56 23.96
CA ASN A 369 8.46 13.52 25.05
C ASN A 369 6.99 13.85 25.26
N SER A 370 6.51 13.73 26.49
CA SER A 370 5.32 14.47 26.93
C SER A 370 5.67 15.95 26.96
N LEU A 371 4.77 16.82 26.52
CA LEU A 371 4.98 18.27 26.52
C LEU A 371 4.15 18.98 27.60
N SER A 372 3.06 18.36 28.06
CA SER A 372 2.11 18.94 29.02
C SER A 372 1.80 17.96 30.15
N PRO A 373 1.82 18.39 31.43
CA PRO A 373 1.93 19.79 31.89
C PRO A 373 3.38 20.30 31.97
N THR A 374 4.36 19.40 31.95
CA THR A 374 5.79 19.69 31.89
C THR A 374 6.44 18.77 30.86
N THR A 375 7.55 19.20 30.26
CA THR A 375 8.29 18.36 29.33
C THR A 375 8.97 17.20 30.07
N GLU A 376 8.65 15.97 29.70
CA GLU A 376 9.25 14.76 30.26
C GLU A 376 9.50 13.73 29.16
N GLN A 377 10.69 13.14 29.15
CA GLN A 377 11.04 12.04 28.26
C GLN A 377 10.36 10.75 28.74
N ILE A 378 9.50 10.19 27.90
CA ILE A 378 8.77 8.94 28.15
C ILE A 378 9.59 7.75 27.68
N LEU A 379 10.19 7.88 26.50
CA LEU A 379 10.92 6.81 25.84
C LEU A 379 12.07 7.39 25.04
N HIS A 380 13.18 6.66 25.01
CA HIS A 380 14.31 6.89 24.12
C HIS A 380 14.84 5.54 23.68
N CYS A 381 15.08 5.38 22.39
CA CYS A 381 15.80 4.23 21.87
C CYS A 381 16.90 4.65 20.90
N ASP A 382 18.06 4.00 21.01
CA ASP A 382 19.21 4.18 20.14
C ASP A 382 19.28 3.06 19.10
N LEU A 383 19.66 3.42 17.88
CA LEU A 383 19.83 2.49 16.76
C LEU A 383 21.31 2.41 16.38
N SER A 384 21.87 1.21 16.44
CA SER A 384 23.25 0.93 16.04
C SER A 384 23.29 0.13 14.74
N TYR A 385 24.36 0.28 13.97
CA TYR A 385 24.45 -0.24 12.61
C TYR A 385 25.80 -0.91 12.34
N GLN A 386 25.79 -1.80 11.35
CA GLN A 386 27.00 -2.34 10.74
C GLN A 386 26.98 -2.14 9.22
N TYR A 387 28.17 -2.16 8.63
CA TYR A 387 28.33 -2.11 7.18
C TYR A 387 28.94 -3.41 6.69
N SER A 388 28.61 -3.79 5.46
CA SER A 388 29.30 -4.88 4.76
C SER A 388 30.81 -4.67 4.72
N ALA A 389 31.56 -5.77 4.84
CA ALA A 389 33.02 -5.76 4.82
C ALA A 389 33.58 -5.35 3.44
N ASP A 390 32.80 -5.57 2.38
CA ASP A 390 33.16 -5.32 0.98
C ASP A 390 33.47 -3.85 0.64
N LYS A 391 33.91 -3.63 -0.61
CA LYS A 391 34.11 -2.28 -1.17
C LYS A 391 32.81 -1.46 -1.21
N ASN A 392 31.67 -2.11 -1.41
CA ASN A 392 30.38 -1.44 -1.25
C ASN A 392 29.99 -1.43 0.23
N LYS A 393 29.66 -0.26 0.77
CA LYS A 393 29.28 -0.09 2.19
C LYS A 393 27.77 -0.11 2.36
N VAL A 394 27.19 -1.29 2.18
CA VAL A 394 25.76 -1.56 2.42
C VAL A 394 25.49 -1.53 3.92
N LEU A 395 24.46 -0.78 4.35
CA LEU A 395 24.09 -0.58 5.76
C LEU A 395 23.13 -1.65 6.25
N PHE A 396 23.33 -2.13 7.48
CA PHE A 396 22.46 -3.08 8.18
C PHE A 396 22.16 -2.61 9.60
N LEU A 397 20.91 -2.71 10.04
CA LEU A 397 20.51 -2.40 11.42
C LEU A 397 21.06 -3.49 12.33
N LYS A 398 21.89 -3.14 13.31
CA LYS A 398 22.56 -4.11 14.16
C LYS A 398 21.81 -4.29 15.48
N GLU A 399 21.49 -3.19 16.14
CA GLU A 399 20.83 -3.22 17.44
C GLU A 399 19.82 -2.07 17.58
N VAL A 400 18.77 -2.32 18.35
CA VAL A 400 17.82 -1.30 18.83
C VAL A 400 17.81 -1.40 20.36
N ASP A 401 18.36 -0.38 21.01
CA ASP A 401 18.54 -0.34 22.47
C ASP A 401 17.52 0.60 23.10
N PHE A 402 16.62 0.05 23.92
CA PHE A 402 15.64 0.80 24.71
C PHE A 402 16.16 1.17 26.12
N GLY A 403 17.44 0.89 26.40
CA GLY A 403 18.08 1.03 27.70
C GLY A 403 17.84 -0.16 28.64
N GLU A 404 18.58 -0.20 29.74
CA GLU A 404 18.43 -1.20 30.82
C GLU A 404 18.59 -2.66 30.36
N GLY A 405 19.38 -2.90 29.31
CA GLY A 405 19.58 -4.23 28.74
C GLY A 405 18.45 -4.70 27.81
N LYS A 406 17.44 -3.86 27.54
CA LYS A 406 16.36 -4.17 26.61
C LYS A 406 16.81 -3.90 25.18
N ILE A 407 17.54 -4.86 24.61
CA ILE A 407 18.19 -4.71 23.30
C ILE A 407 17.69 -5.77 22.33
N TYR A 408 17.24 -5.33 21.16
CA TYR A 408 17.07 -6.21 19.99
C TYR A 408 18.40 -6.30 19.25
N LYS A 409 18.75 -7.48 18.74
CA LYS A 409 19.98 -7.70 17.94
C LYS A 409 19.69 -8.47 16.67
N MET A 410 20.25 -8.05 15.56
CA MET A 410 19.99 -8.63 14.25
C MET A 410 21.28 -9.14 13.60
N ASN A 411 21.22 -10.33 13.01
CA ASN A 411 22.28 -10.92 12.20
C ASN A 411 21.77 -11.21 10.80
N TYR A 412 22.64 -11.13 9.80
CA TYR A 412 22.28 -11.18 8.38
C TYR A 412 23.13 -12.18 7.59
N ILE A 413 22.53 -12.76 6.55
CA ILE A 413 23.18 -13.72 5.66
C ILE A 413 24.31 -13.02 4.89
N GLY A 414 25.53 -13.56 4.96
CA GLY A 414 26.70 -13.05 4.22
C GLY A 414 27.27 -11.70 4.68
N VAL A 415 26.79 -11.14 5.81
CA VAL A 415 27.36 -9.93 6.42
C VAL A 415 28.28 -10.28 7.59
N ASP A 416 27.83 -11.19 8.45
CA ASP A 416 28.53 -11.57 9.69
C ASP A 416 29.53 -12.73 9.50
N GLU A 417 29.58 -13.32 8.31
CA GLU A 417 30.38 -14.49 7.98
C GLU A 417 31.71 -14.07 7.32
N PHE A 418 32.85 -14.35 7.98
CA PHE A 418 34.18 -14.02 7.46
C PHE A 418 35.00 -15.29 7.13
N PRO A 419 35.65 -15.38 5.95
CA PRO A 419 35.50 -14.52 4.78
C PRO A 419 34.24 -14.86 3.97
N SER A 420 33.39 -13.87 3.66
CA SER A 420 32.27 -14.08 2.75
C SER A 420 32.78 -14.28 1.32
N ILE A 421 32.39 -15.38 0.67
CA ILE A 421 32.59 -15.59 -0.77
C ILE A 421 31.60 -14.75 -1.61
N LEU A 422 30.55 -14.23 -0.98
CA LEU A 422 29.50 -13.42 -1.60
C LEU A 422 29.80 -11.94 -1.38
N VAL A 423 29.82 -11.17 -2.47
CA VAL A 423 30.15 -9.74 -2.45
C VAL A 423 28.90 -8.93 -2.76
N PHE A 424 28.66 -7.87 -1.99
CA PHE A 424 27.57 -6.94 -2.29
C PHE A 424 27.84 -6.15 -3.59
N PRO A 425 26.89 -6.15 -4.56
CA PRO A 425 27.11 -5.49 -5.84
C PRO A 425 27.15 -3.97 -5.70
N PHE A 426 27.89 -3.29 -6.57
CA PHE A 426 27.80 -1.84 -6.73
C PHE A 426 26.47 -1.44 -7.37
N ASN A 427 26.03 -0.21 -7.09
CA ASN A 427 24.90 0.37 -7.78
C ASN A 427 25.24 0.59 -9.27
N GLY A 428 24.30 0.30 -10.17
CA GLY A 428 24.51 0.27 -11.63
C GLY A 428 24.94 -1.10 -12.17
N THR A 429 24.94 -2.16 -11.36
CA THR A 429 25.28 -3.52 -11.81
C THR A 429 24.27 -4.09 -12.80
N CYS A 430 24.77 -4.80 -13.81
CA CYS A 430 23.96 -5.63 -14.71
C CYS A 430 23.82 -7.08 -14.21
N ALA A 431 24.33 -7.44 -13.03
CA ALA A 431 24.19 -8.80 -12.46
C ALA A 431 22.84 -8.99 -11.75
N VAL A 432 21.76 -8.75 -12.49
CA VAL A 432 20.38 -8.90 -12.05
C VAL A 432 19.71 -10.05 -12.80
N ASP A 433 18.76 -10.72 -12.16
CA ASP A 433 17.88 -11.66 -12.84
C ASP A 433 16.79 -10.95 -13.66
N HIS A 434 15.87 -11.71 -14.25
CA HIS A 434 14.78 -11.17 -15.04
C HIS A 434 13.91 -10.15 -14.28
N TRP A 435 13.75 -10.36 -12.99
CA TRP A 435 12.88 -9.59 -12.13
C TRP A 435 13.63 -8.52 -11.35
N GLY A 436 14.96 -8.38 -11.50
CA GLY A 436 15.77 -7.35 -10.84
C GLY A 436 16.51 -7.78 -9.57
N TYR A 437 16.37 -9.03 -9.11
CA TYR A 437 17.11 -9.53 -7.95
C TYR A 437 18.57 -9.79 -8.31
N TYR A 438 19.46 -9.64 -7.33
CA TYR A 438 20.88 -9.94 -7.53
C TYR A 438 21.08 -11.44 -7.81
N ASN A 439 21.76 -11.76 -8.91
CA ASN A 439 22.00 -13.15 -9.32
C ASN A 439 23.49 -13.54 -9.35
N GLY A 440 24.38 -12.62 -8.98
CA GLY A 440 25.82 -12.88 -8.88
C GLY A 440 26.54 -13.11 -10.19
N GLN A 441 25.87 -13.02 -11.35
CA GLN A 441 26.49 -13.21 -12.66
C GLN A 441 27.27 -11.96 -13.09
N LEU A 442 28.30 -11.61 -12.34
CA LEU A 442 29.26 -10.56 -12.64
C LEU A 442 30.23 -11.06 -13.72
N LEU A 443 29.80 -10.99 -14.99
CA LEU A 443 30.67 -11.33 -16.11
C LEU A 443 31.38 -10.08 -16.63
N ILE A 444 32.71 -10.20 -16.78
CA ILE A 444 33.57 -9.24 -17.47
C ILE A 444 33.00 -9.05 -18.89
N GLY A 445 32.22 -7.99 -19.11
CA GLY A 445 31.68 -7.63 -20.44
C GLY A 445 30.16 -7.54 -20.58
N ILE A 446 29.35 -7.79 -19.55
CA ILE A 446 27.90 -7.49 -19.60
C ILE A 446 27.68 -6.02 -19.26
N ASN A 447 27.44 -5.20 -20.30
CA ASN A 447 27.10 -3.78 -20.17
C ASN A 447 25.62 -3.49 -20.53
N ASN A 448 24.76 -4.52 -20.57
CA ASN A 448 23.39 -4.37 -21.05
C ASN A 448 22.38 -5.10 -20.15
N PHE A 449 21.31 -4.40 -19.75
CA PHE A 449 20.17 -4.97 -19.03
C PHE A 449 19.32 -5.91 -19.91
N ILE A 450 19.31 -5.72 -21.22
CA ILE A 450 18.60 -6.56 -22.19
C ILE A 450 19.39 -7.87 -22.43
N PRO A 451 18.81 -9.06 -22.16
CA PRO A 451 19.43 -10.33 -22.50
C PRO A 451 19.47 -10.53 -24.02
N SER A 452 20.24 -11.53 -24.48
CA SER A 452 20.18 -11.91 -25.91
C SER A 452 18.82 -12.51 -26.23
N THR A 453 18.15 -11.98 -27.26
CA THR A 453 16.83 -12.43 -27.70
C THR A 453 16.76 -12.68 -29.20
N THR A 454 15.89 -13.60 -29.58
CA THR A 454 15.50 -13.89 -30.97
C THR A 454 13.98 -13.91 -31.08
N THR A 455 13.49 -14.06 -32.30
CA THR A 455 12.06 -14.11 -32.59
C THR A 455 11.76 -15.44 -33.27
N ASP A 456 10.77 -16.16 -32.76
CA ASP A 456 10.34 -17.43 -33.38
C ASP A 456 9.50 -17.20 -34.65
N LYS A 457 9.10 -18.31 -35.29
CA LYS A 457 8.28 -18.31 -36.52
C LYS A 457 6.92 -17.62 -36.36
N ASP A 458 6.40 -17.55 -35.13
CA ASP A 458 5.11 -16.93 -34.79
C ASP A 458 5.32 -15.47 -34.30
N LYS A 459 6.52 -14.92 -34.53
CA LYS A 459 6.93 -13.58 -34.13
C LYS A 459 6.96 -13.36 -32.61
N LYS A 460 7.13 -14.41 -31.82
CA LYS A 460 7.25 -14.32 -30.36
C LYS A 460 8.70 -14.23 -29.93
N GLU A 461 8.95 -13.43 -28.90
CA GLU A 461 10.27 -13.33 -28.28
C GLU A 461 10.70 -14.67 -27.64
N VAL A 462 11.95 -15.04 -27.93
CA VAL A 462 12.69 -16.14 -27.29
C VAL A 462 13.98 -15.58 -26.70
N ILE A 463 14.14 -15.71 -25.39
CA ILE A 463 15.39 -15.37 -24.68
C ILE A 463 16.39 -16.51 -24.90
N THR A 464 17.57 -16.20 -25.42
CA THR A 464 18.60 -17.20 -25.80
C THR A 464 19.80 -17.23 -24.88
N SER A 465 19.96 -16.24 -24.00
CA SER A 465 21.03 -16.19 -22.99
C SER A 465 20.54 -16.56 -21.59
N SER A 466 21.42 -17.14 -20.77
CA SER A 466 21.18 -17.45 -19.35
C SER A 466 21.57 -16.34 -18.37
N GLN A 467 21.91 -15.15 -18.87
CA GLN A 467 22.47 -14.04 -18.08
C GLN A 467 21.55 -13.51 -16.98
N ARG A 468 20.25 -13.76 -17.14
CA ARG A 468 19.16 -13.23 -16.31
C ARG A 468 18.46 -14.32 -15.50
N GLU A 469 18.99 -15.54 -15.50
CA GLU A 469 18.45 -16.62 -14.68
C GLU A 469 18.57 -16.28 -13.19
N ALA A 470 17.53 -16.62 -12.42
CA ALA A 470 17.48 -16.38 -10.98
C ALA A 470 18.50 -17.24 -10.23
N ASN A 471 19.03 -16.71 -9.13
CA ASN A 471 19.95 -17.45 -8.27
C ASN A 471 19.71 -17.15 -6.79
N ALA A 472 19.06 -18.09 -6.11
CA ALA A 472 18.65 -17.95 -4.70
C ALA A 472 19.83 -17.68 -3.75
N LEU A 473 21.03 -18.21 -4.02
CA LEU A 473 22.21 -17.99 -3.17
C LEU A 473 22.60 -16.51 -3.10
N TYR A 474 22.55 -15.81 -4.24
CA TYR A 474 22.84 -14.38 -4.30
C TYR A 474 21.64 -13.53 -3.93
N SER A 475 20.42 -14.00 -4.25
CA SER A 475 19.19 -13.31 -3.89
C SER A 475 18.93 -13.30 -2.39
N GLN A 476 19.44 -14.23 -1.58
CA GLN A 476 19.28 -14.18 -0.11
C GLN A 476 20.36 -13.34 0.62
N LEU A 477 21.36 -12.82 -0.10
CA LEU A 477 22.46 -12.08 0.51
C LEU A 477 21.95 -10.84 1.26
N GLY A 478 22.36 -10.64 2.51
CA GLY A 478 21.91 -9.52 3.33
C GLY A 478 20.47 -9.65 3.87
N MET A 479 19.81 -10.80 3.72
CA MET A 479 18.54 -11.06 4.40
C MET A 479 18.73 -11.35 5.90
N LEU A 480 17.70 -11.09 6.70
CA LEU A 480 17.71 -11.31 8.14
C LEU A 480 17.85 -12.80 8.43
N LYS A 481 18.94 -13.18 9.10
CA LYS A 481 19.22 -14.56 9.50
C LYS A 481 18.67 -14.85 10.89
N GLN A 482 18.76 -13.87 11.79
CA GLN A 482 18.37 -14.02 13.18
C GLN A 482 17.98 -12.67 13.78
N ILE A 483 16.98 -12.68 14.66
CA ILE A 483 16.69 -11.58 15.60
C ILE A 483 16.71 -12.12 17.03
N SER A 484 17.43 -11.45 17.92
CA SER A 484 17.43 -11.71 19.36
C SER A 484 16.57 -10.68 20.07
N TYR A 485 15.78 -11.13 21.03
CA TYR A 485 14.81 -10.31 21.75
C TYR A 485 15.36 -9.84 23.10
N PRO A 486 14.85 -8.72 23.65
CA PRO A 486 15.15 -8.27 25.02
C PRO A 486 14.92 -9.31 26.12
N THR A 487 14.13 -10.35 25.86
CA THR A 487 13.88 -11.46 26.79
C THR A 487 14.96 -12.53 26.83
N GLY A 488 15.97 -12.46 25.96
CA GLY A 488 17.01 -13.48 25.85
C GLY A 488 16.73 -14.59 24.84
N GLY A 489 15.47 -14.78 24.42
CA GLY A 489 15.12 -15.65 23.30
C GLY A 489 15.52 -15.06 21.94
N TYR A 490 15.45 -15.86 20.88
CA TYR A 490 15.76 -15.41 19.51
C TYR A 490 15.00 -16.21 18.46
N THR A 491 14.79 -15.62 17.28
CA THR A 491 14.20 -16.28 16.11
C THR A 491 15.20 -16.35 14.97
N THR A 492 15.29 -17.49 14.30
CA THR A 492 16.12 -17.68 13.09
C THR A 492 15.27 -17.95 11.86
N TYR A 493 15.74 -17.49 10.71
CA TYR A 493 15.06 -17.60 9.42
C TYR A 493 15.94 -18.37 8.42
N GLU A 494 15.32 -19.28 7.68
CA GLU A 494 15.92 -19.93 6.52
C GLU A 494 15.05 -19.68 5.29
N TYR A 495 15.69 -19.44 4.15
CA TYR A 495 15.04 -19.09 2.89
C TYR A 495 15.33 -20.12 1.79
N GLU A 496 14.49 -20.14 0.77
CA GLU A 496 14.71 -20.90 -0.46
C GLU A 496 14.27 -20.12 -1.71
N GLY A 497 14.76 -20.52 -2.88
CA GLY A 497 14.41 -19.88 -4.15
C GLY A 497 12.93 -20.02 -4.50
N ASN A 498 12.38 -18.98 -5.12
CA ASN A 498 11.02 -19.03 -5.65
C ASN A 498 10.94 -20.02 -6.83
N THR A 499 9.90 -20.86 -6.85
CA THR A 499 9.68 -21.87 -7.90
C THR A 499 8.26 -21.80 -8.45
N TYR A 500 8.06 -22.11 -9.73
CA TYR A 500 6.73 -22.17 -10.34
C TYR A 500 6.58 -23.38 -11.26
N SER A 501 5.39 -23.99 -11.25
CA SER A 501 4.97 -25.05 -12.17
C SER A 501 4.01 -24.56 -13.24
N LYS A 502 3.46 -23.34 -13.07
CA LYS A 502 2.57 -22.67 -14.02
C LYS A 502 3.04 -21.23 -14.26
N ARG A 503 2.77 -20.70 -15.46
CA ARG A 503 2.98 -19.29 -15.76
C ARG A 503 1.85 -18.70 -16.58
N ALA A 504 1.56 -17.42 -16.34
CA ALA A 504 0.75 -16.60 -17.21
C ALA A 504 1.45 -16.42 -18.56
N MET A 505 0.74 -16.69 -19.65
CA MET A 505 1.21 -16.48 -21.02
C MET A 505 0.64 -15.18 -21.61
N ASP A 506 -0.51 -14.73 -21.10
CA ASP A 506 -1.22 -13.48 -21.39
C ASP A 506 -2.23 -13.19 -20.25
N GLN A 507 -3.10 -12.21 -20.45
CA GLN A 507 -4.16 -11.82 -19.51
C GLN A 507 -5.20 -12.92 -19.23
N TYR A 508 -5.19 -14.08 -19.91
CA TYR A 508 -6.27 -15.07 -19.80
C TYR A 508 -5.78 -16.51 -19.66
N VAL A 509 -4.55 -16.81 -20.08
CA VAL A 509 -4.05 -18.17 -20.21
C VAL A 509 -2.88 -18.42 -19.27
N ILE A 510 -3.10 -19.29 -18.28
CA ILE A 510 -2.00 -20.00 -17.62
C ILE A 510 -1.64 -21.26 -18.38
N ARG A 511 -0.35 -21.60 -18.37
CA ARG A 511 0.10 -22.91 -18.84
C ARG A 511 1.06 -23.51 -17.84
N SER A 512 0.96 -24.82 -17.67
CA SER A 512 1.96 -25.60 -16.96
C SER A 512 3.29 -25.53 -17.71
N VAL A 513 4.38 -25.48 -16.97
CA VAL A 513 5.72 -25.75 -17.48
C VAL A 513 6.05 -27.23 -17.30
N PRO A 514 6.84 -27.85 -18.19
CA PRO A 514 7.12 -29.29 -18.12
C PRO A 514 7.89 -29.72 -16.87
N VAL A 515 8.69 -28.82 -16.31
CA VAL A 515 9.48 -28.99 -15.09
C VAL A 515 9.44 -27.66 -14.35
N ASP A 516 9.37 -27.72 -13.02
CA ASP A 516 9.43 -26.54 -12.16
C ASP A 516 10.63 -25.65 -12.51
N LYS A 517 10.38 -24.34 -12.59
CA LYS A 517 11.39 -23.34 -12.90
C LYS A 517 11.59 -22.38 -11.75
N GLN A 518 12.77 -21.78 -11.69
CA GLN A 518 13.09 -20.73 -10.72
C GLN A 518 12.49 -19.39 -11.16
N ALA A 519 11.97 -18.63 -10.21
CA ALA A 519 11.62 -17.22 -10.35
C ALA A 519 12.52 -16.38 -9.44
N GLY A 520 12.53 -15.07 -9.66
CA GLY A 520 13.38 -14.15 -8.91
C GLY A 520 13.01 -14.06 -7.44
N GLY A 521 14.01 -13.74 -6.62
CA GLY A 521 13.87 -13.64 -5.16
C GLY A 521 13.79 -14.98 -4.46
N VAL A 522 13.48 -14.92 -3.16
CA VAL A 522 13.37 -16.06 -2.26
C VAL A 522 12.08 -15.98 -1.43
N ARG A 523 11.74 -17.10 -0.80
CA ARG A 523 10.63 -17.24 0.14
C ARG A 523 11.08 -17.91 1.42
N VAL A 524 10.32 -17.75 2.50
CA VAL A 524 10.60 -18.40 3.78
C VAL A 524 10.46 -19.92 3.66
N LYS A 525 11.47 -20.64 4.14
CA LYS A 525 11.49 -22.10 4.24
C LYS A 525 11.26 -22.56 5.67
N THR A 526 11.94 -21.92 6.61
CA THR A 526 11.88 -22.29 8.03
C THR A 526 11.88 -21.03 8.89
N ILE A 527 11.06 -21.02 9.94
CA ILE A 527 11.18 -20.09 11.07
C ILE A 527 11.37 -20.91 12.33
N SER A 528 12.39 -20.61 13.14
CA SER A 528 12.64 -21.31 14.40
C SER A 528 12.74 -20.30 15.53
N ASP A 529 11.81 -20.39 16.48
CA ASP A 529 11.69 -19.52 17.64
C ASP A 529 12.31 -20.23 18.85
N TYR A 530 13.32 -19.62 19.47
CA TYR A 530 14.06 -20.15 20.61
C TYR A 530 13.79 -19.32 21.86
N THR A 531 13.47 -19.99 22.97
CA THR A 531 13.40 -19.37 24.29
C THR A 531 14.81 -19.14 24.85
N GLU A 532 14.93 -18.38 25.95
CA GLU A 532 16.19 -18.22 26.68
C GLU A 532 16.74 -19.57 27.18
N THR A 533 15.85 -20.53 27.51
CA THR A 533 16.21 -21.87 27.97
C THR A 533 16.66 -22.80 26.83
N GLY A 534 16.54 -22.36 25.57
CA GLY A 534 16.90 -23.13 24.38
C GLY A 534 15.79 -24.03 23.84
N GLU A 535 14.57 -23.96 24.38
CA GLU A 535 13.41 -24.63 23.79
C GLU A 535 13.11 -24.01 22.43
N CYS A 536 12.86 -24.87 21.44
CA CYS A 536 12.68 -24.44 20.06
C CYS A 536 11.29 -24.82 19.55
N ASN A 537 10.55 -23.82 19.05
CA ASN A 537 9.39 -24.03 18.22
C ASN A 537 9.75 -23.71 16.77
N ARG A 538 9.86 -24.76 15.95
CA ARG A 538 10.20 -24.70 14.54
C ARG A 538 8.98 -24.90 13.65
N ARG A 539 8.85 -24.02 12.66
CA ARG A 539 7.84 -24.00 11.59
C ARG A 539 8.53 -24.18 10.24
N GLU A 540 8.13 -25.19 9.48
CA GLU A 540 8.61 -25.45 8.12
C GLU A 540 7.50 -25.18 7.10
N PHE A 541 7.81 -24.49 6.02
CA PHE A 541 6.86 -24.12 4.97
C PHE A 541 7.17 -24.85 3.66
N THR A 542 6.14 -25.46 3.06
CA THR A 542 6.24 -26.17 1.78
C THR A 542 5.28 -25.58 0.75
N TYR A 543 5.80 -25.23 -0.43
CA TYR A 543 5.07 -24.56 -1.52
C TYR A 543 4.88 -25.51 -2.71
N GLN A 544 4.25 -26.65 -2.46
CA GLN A 544 4.03 -27.69 -3.46
C GLN A 544 2.54 -28.03 -3.59
N ASN A 545 2.16 -28.51 -4.76
CA ASN A 545 0.90 -29.18 -5.03
C ASN A 545 0.95 -30.62 -4.50
N LEU A 546 -0.19 -31.31 -4.50
CA LEU A 546 -0.28 -32.71 -4.06
C LEU A 546 0.53 -33.69 -4.92
N ASP A 547 0.83 -33.32 -6.18
CA ASP A 547 1.67 -34.10 -7.09
C ASP A 547 3.19 -33.85 -6.91
N GLY A 548 3.57 -32.99 -5.95
CA GLY A 548 4.96 -32.61 -5.67
C GLY A 548 5.51 -31.48 -6.54
N SER A 549 4.79 -31.03 -7.57
CA SER A 549 5.17 -29.83 -8.34
C SER A 549 5.02 -28.56 -7.52
N SER A 550 5.71 -27.49 -7.87
CA SER A 550 5.57 -26.19 -7.20
C SER A 550 4.11 -25.69 -7.25
N SER A 551 3.59 -25.19 -6.13
CA SER A 551 2.30 -24.48 -6.12
C SER A 551 2.37 -23.06 -6.71
N GLY A 552 3.58 -22.61 -7.07
CA GLY A 552 3.85 -21.29 -7.60
C GLY A 552 3.31 -21.07 -9.00
N ILE A 553 2.73 -19.89 -9.22
CA ILE A 553 2.28 -19.38 -10.51
C ILE A 553 3.06 -18.09 -10.82
N LEU A 554 3.82 -18.08 -11.93
CA LEU A 554 4.48 -16.88 -12.40
C LEU A 554 3.47 -15.95 -13.08
N LEU A 555 3.26 -14.75 -12.55
CA LEU A 555 2.23 -13.82 -13.00
C LEU A 555 2.62 -12.99 -14.21
N LYS A 556 3.91 -12.66 -14.34
CA LYS A 556 4.45 -11.95 -15.50
C LYS A 556 5.90 -12.36 -15.73
N MET A 557 6.17 -12.79 -16.95
CA MET A 557 7.54 -12.94 -17.45
C MET A 557 7.91 -11.66 -18.19
N PRO A 558 8.98 -10.95 -17.77
CA PRO A 558 9.46 -9.76 -18.47
C PRO A 558 9.73 -10.02 -19.95
N ARG A 559 9.32 -9.08 -20.81
CA ARG A 559 9.57 -9.11 -22.25
C ARG A 559 10.53 -8.00 -22.61
N TYR A 560 11.55 -8.33 -23.39
CA TYR A 560 12.66 -7.44 -23.70
C TYR A 560 12.64 -6.93 -25.14
N ARG A 561 11.78 -7.48 -25.99
CA ARG A 561 11.77 -7.22 -27.42
C ARG A 561 10.36 -7.14 -27.99
N LEU A 562 10.10 -6.07 -28.73
CA LEU A 562 8.91 -5.87 -29.55
C LEU A 562 9.31 -5.65 -31.02
N ASP A 563 8.89 -6.57 -31.90
CA ASP A 563 9.00 -6.42 -33.35
C ASP A 563 7.63 -5.96 -33.89
N TYR A 564 7.55 -4.98 -34.79
CA TYR A 564 6.31 -4.59 -35.49
C TYR A 564 6.56 -3.91 -36.84
N THR A 565 5.51 -3.73 -37.64
CA THR A 565 5.54 -3.04 -38.93
C THR A 565 4.57 -1.88 -38.95
N THR A 566 4.98 -0.72 -39.47
CA THR A 566 4.12 0.47 -39.58
C THR A 566 4.28 1.16 -40.93
N VAL A 567 3.33 2.01 -41.32
CA VAL A 567 3.37 2.77 -42.58
C VAL A 567 3.43 4.27 -42.27
N ILE A 568 4.51 4.94 -42.69
CA ILE A 568 4.69 6.39 -42.52
C ILE A 568 4.86 7.01 -43.91
N SER A 569 4.05 8.03 -44.24
CA SER A 569 4.06 8.68 -45.57
C SER A 569 3.99 7.69 -46.74
N ASN A 570 3.12 6.67 -46.64
CA ASN A 570 2.96 5.56 -47.61
C ASN A 570 4.19 4.65 -47.81
N GLN A 571 5.18 4.67 -46.90
CA GLN A 571 6.31 3.74 -46.89
C GLN A 571 6.20 2.75 -45.72
N LEU A 572 6.53 1.48 -45.96
CA LEU A 572 6.49 0.41 -44.96
C LEU A 572 7.81 0.33 -44.18
N TYR A 573 7.71 0.33 -42.86
CA TYR A 573 8.83 0.24 -41.93
C TYR A 573 8.74 -0.99 -41.05
N TYR A 574 9.88 -1.62 -40.77
CA TYR A 574 10.02 -2.73 -39.83
C TYR A 574 10.77 -2.23 -38.59
N ILE A 575 10.10 -2.18 -37.45
CA ILE A 575 10.66 -1.65 -36.20
C ILE A 575 10.92 -2.81 -35.24
N ASN A 576 12.11 -2.82 -34.64
CA ASN A 576 12.47 -3.66 -33.51
C ASN A 576 12.77 -2.73 -32.33
N ARG A 577 12.12 -2.97 -31.20
CA ARG A 577 12.24 -2.15 -29.99
C ARG A 577 12.67 -3.04 -28.82
N GLY A 578 13.81 -2.71 -28.21
CA GLY A 578 14.20 -3.22 -26.90
C GLY A 578 13.37 -2.57 -25.78
N ASN A 579 12.97 -3.33 -24.77
CA ASN A 579 12.32 -2.82 -23.56
C ASN A 579 13.00 -3.38 -22.31
N VAL A 580 13.22 -2.52 -21.31
CA VAL A 580 13.80 -2.88 -20.00
C VAL A 580 12.87 -2.48 -18.85
N GLN A 581 11.78 -1.76 -19.13
CA GLN A 581 10.82 -1.27 -18.15
C GLN A 581 10.12 -2.42 -17.43
N ASP A 582 9.93 -3.55 -18.11
CA ASP A 582 9.40 -4.79 -17.52
C ASP A 582 10.36 -5.51 -16.55
N MET A 583 11.62 -5.06 -16.42
CA MET A 583 12.59 -5.65 -15.48
C MET A 583 12.43 -5.19 -14.05
N ALA A 584 11.67 -4.12 -13.80
CA ALA A 584 11.63 -3.59 -12.45
C ALA A 584 10.90 -4.57 -11.53
N THR A 585 11.64 -4.97 -10.50
CA THR A 585 11.26 -5.80 -9.35
C THR A 585 10.07 -5.25 -8.55
N TYR A 586 9.52 -4.11 -8.97
CA TYR A 586 8.73 -3.21 -8.14
C TYR A 586 7.65 -2.47 -8.91
N SER A 587 6.96 -3.20 -9.78
CA SER A 587 5.66 -2.72 -10.18
C SER A 587 4.79 -2.56 -8.92
N LEU A 588 4.25 -1.36 -8.69
CA LEU A 588 3.24 -1.12 -7.65
C LEU A 588 1.94 -1.92 -7.91
N GLU A 589 1.89 -2.67 -9.02
CA GLU A 589 0.80 -3.55 -9.44
C GLU A 589 0.80 -4.95 -8.75
N GLY A 590 1.82 -5.30 -7.95
CA GLY A 590 1.83 -6.51 -7.09
C GLY A 590 3.02 -7.46 -7.28
N PRO A 591 3.04 -8.62 -6.60
CA PRO A 591 4.13 -9.60 -6.68
C PRO A 591 4.22 -10.25 -8.07
N HIS A 592 5.41 -10.67 -8.51
CA HIS A 592 5.61 -11.37 -9.80
C HIS A 592 5.27 -12.86 -9.74
N ILE A 593 5.12 -13.43 -8.54
CA ILE A 593 4.81 -14.83 -8.27
C ILE A 593 3.81 -14.95 -7.12
N GLU A 594 2.95 -15.95 -7.19
CA GLU A 594 1.95 -16.28 -6.16
C GLU A 594 1.91 -17.78 -5.86
N TYR A 595 1.50 -18.15 -4.64
CA TYR A 595 1.37 -19.54 -4.18
C TYR A 595 -0.07 -19.84 -3.77
N ALA A 596 -0.77 -20.67 -4.54
CA ALA A 596 -2.14 -21.06 -4.26
C ALA A 596 -2.26 -22.07 -3.11
N ARG A 597 -1.17 -22.76 -2.75
CA ARG A 597 -1.12 -23.75 -1.66
C ARG A 597 0.19 -23.64 -0.89
N VAL A 598 0.09 -23.58 0.43
CA VAL A 598 1.23 -23.59 1.35
C VAL A 598 0.93 -24.54 2.50
N VAL A 599 1.89 -25.36 2.90
CA VAL A 599 1.78 -26.23 4.09
C VAL A 599 2.77 -25.78 5.14
N GLU A 600 2.30 -25.43 6.32
CA GLU A 600 3.10 -25.20 7.52
C GLU A 600 3.15 -26.48 8.36
N LYS A 601 4.34 -26.90 8.75
CA LYS A 601 4.55 -28.00 9.70
C LYS A 601 5.22 -27.48 10.96
N LYS A 602 4.63 -27.73 12.12
CA LYS A 602 5.15 -27.32 13.43
C LYS A 602 5.90 -28.45 14.12
N SER A 603 6.66 -28.10 15.15
CA SER A 603 7.53 -29.05 15.88
C SER A 603 6.79 -30.10 16.69
N ASP A 604 5.55 -29.82 17.08
CA ASP A 604 4.65 -30.78 17.71
C ASP A 604 4.15 -31.86 16.74
N GLY A 605 4.45 -31.74 15.44
CA GLY A 605 3.97 -32.64 14.39
C GLY A 605 2.64 -32.20 13.78
N SER A 606 2.03 -31.11 14.24
CA SER A 606 0.86 -30.53 13.59
C SER A 606 1.22 -29.96 12.22
N MET A 607 0.30 -30.08 11.27
CA MET A 607 0.44 -29.55 9.92
C MET A 607 -0.79 -28.76 9.54
N THR A 608 -0.60 -27.50 9.14
CA THR A 608 -1.66 -26.63 8.60
C THR A 608 -1.47 -26.45 7.11
N GLU A 609 -2.45 -26.86 6.32
CA GLU A 609 -2.51 -26.56 4.88
C GLU A 609 -3.33 -25.30 4.64
N TYR A 610 -2.75 -24.31 3.99
CA TYR A 610 -3.40 -23.08 3.53
C TYR A 610 -3.65 -23.16 2.03
N LYS A 611 -4.88 -22.87 1.61
CA LYS A 611 -5.25 -22.70 0.20
C LYS A 611 -5.71 -21.27 -0.03
N TYR A 612 -5.14 -20.63 -1.04
CA TYR A 612 -5.44 -19.26 -1.41
C TYR A 612 -6.06 -19.21 -2.80
N LYS A 613 -7.00 -18.28 -2.98
CA LYS A 613 -7.41 -17.85 -4.31
C LYS A 613 -6.24 -17.21 -5.04
N ASN A 614 -6.06 -17.60 -6.29
CA ASN A 614 -5.05 -17.09 -7.19
C ASN A 614 -5.65 -16.16 -8.26
N SER A 615 -4.82 -15.53 -9.08
CA SER A 615 -5.26 -14.54 -10.09
C SER A 615 -6.20 -15.10 -11.17
N PHE A 616 -6.25 -16.42 -11.30
CA PHE A 616 -6.93 -17.16 -12.37
C PHE A 616 -8.10 -18.01 -11.88
N ASP A 617 -8.35 -18.05 -10.57
CA ASP A 617 -9.49 -18.80 -10.06
C ASP A 617 -10.80 -18.17 -10.54
N PRO A 618 -11.71 -18.97 -11.11
CA PRO A 618 -12.97 -18.46 -11.60
C PRO A 618 -13.81 -17.98 -10.42
N PHE A 619 -14.28 -16.73 -10.47
CA PHE A 619 -15.35 -16.27 -9.62
C PHE A 619 -16.67 -16.63 -10.34
N ILE A 620 -17.52 -17.48 -9.74
CA ILE A 620 -18.92 -17.77 -10.18
C ILE A 620 -19.60 -16.49 -10.69
N GLY A 621 -19.85 -16.39 -12.00
CA GLY A 621 -20.33 -15.15 -12.62
C GLY A 621 -19.41 -14.58 -13.70
N ASP A 622 -18.17 -15.07 -13.77
CA ASP A 622 -17.23 -14.94 -14.90
C ASP A 622 -17.78 -15.62 -16.21
N TYR A 623 -19.10 -15.75 -16.38
CA TYR A 623 -19.74 -16.10 -17.66
C TYR A 623 -19.59 -14.99 -18.70
N SER A 624 -19.28 -13.80 -18.23
CA SER A 624 -18.38 -12.91 -18.94
C SER A 624 -17.10 -12.85 -18.10
N GLN A 625 -16.02 -13.51 -18.57
CA GLN A 625 -14.78 -12.74 -18.61
C GLN A 625 -15.20 -11.41 -19.25
N ILE A 626 -15.46 -10.36 -18.45
CA ILE A 626 -15.57 -9.01 -18.99
C ILE A 626 -14.12 -8.64 -19.29
N ASP A 627 -13.46 -9.36 -20.19
CA ASP A 627 -13.35 -8.94 -21.55
C ASP A 627 -12.78 -7.52 -21.60
N ALA A 628 -11.48 -7.50 -21.82
CA ALA A 628 -10.98 -6.60 -22.84
C ALA A 628 -11.58 -6.89 -24.26
N LEU A 629 -12.77 -7.52 -24.44
CA LEU A 629 -13.53 -7.54 -25.71
C LEU A 629 -13.99 -6.14 -26.15
N SER A 630 -13.61 -5.10 -25.42
CA SER A 630 -13.74 -3.76 -25.91
C SER A 630 -12.42 -3.01 -25.95
N LEU A 631 -11.32 -3.68 -26.32
CA LEU A 631 -10.35 -3.06 -27.23
C LEU A 631 -11.09 -2.72 -28.55
N HIS A 632 -12.01 -1.75 -28.48
CA HIS A 632 -12.65 -1.18 -29.63
C HIS A 632 -11.58 -0.36 -30.32
N PHE A 633 -11.08 -0.90 -31.42
CA PHE A 633 -10.34 -0.10 -32.36
C PHE A 633 -11.22 1.11 -32.71
N ILE A 634 -10.63 2.30 -32.62
CA ILE A 634 -11.31 3.52 -33.04
C ILE A 634 -11.70 3.34 -34.53
N PRO A 635 -12.99 3.42 -34.90
CA PRO A 635 -13.43 3.16 -36.26
C PRO A 635 -12.68 4.03 -37.30
N GLY A 636 -12.20 3.41 -38.39
CA GLY A 636 -11.48 4.10 -39.47
C GLY A 636 -9.97 4.31 -39.26
N GLN A 637 -9.39 3.86 -38.13
CA GLN A 637 -7.99 4.12 -37.73
C GLN A 637 -7.11 2.84 -37.73
N ARG A 638 -7.48 1.78 -38.45
CA ARG A 638 -6.78 0.48 -38.39
C ARG A 638 -5.48 0.50 -39.20
N ILE A 639 -4.33 0.32 -38.55
CA ILE A 639 -3.03 0.16 -39.23
C ILE A 639 -2.67 -1.33 -39.37
N ASN A 640 -2.04 -1.70 -40.48
CA ASN A 640 -1.67 -3.06 -40.91
C ASN A 640 -0.56 -3.70 -40.04
N SER A 641 -0.69 -3.70 -38.72
CA SER A 641 0.27 -4.36 -37.84
C SER A 641 -0.11 -5.84 -37.64
N SER A 642 0.76 -6.74 -38.08
CA SER A 642 0.60 -8.20 -37.88
C SER A 642 0.88 -8.66 -36.44
N ASN A 643 1.25 -7.74 -35.54
CA ASN A 643 1.81 -8.03 -34.21
C ASN A 643 1.00 -7.44 -33.04
N SER A 644 -0.27 -7.11 -33.26
CA SER A 644 -1.18 -6.55 -32.23
C SER A 644 -1.26 -7.40 -30.95
N GLY A 645 -1.04 -8.72 -31.02
CA GLY A 645 -1.00 -9.59 -29.84
C GLY A 645 0.20 -9.38 -28.90
N MET A 646 1.40 -9.11 -29.45
CA MET A 646 2.60 -8.86 -28.64
C MET A 646 2.56 -7.46 -28.02
N ALA A 647 2.05 -6.48 -28.77
CA ALA A 647 1.81 -5.12 -28.30
C ALA A 647 0.77 -5.09 -27.15
N ARG A 648 -0.29 -5.90 -27.23
CA ARG A 648 -1.26 -6.11 -26.15
C ARG A 648 -0.60 -6.67 -24.88
N PHE A 649 0.34 -7.61 -25.01
CA PHE A 649 1.01 -8.23 -23.86
C PHE A 649 2.00 -7.31 -23.15
N ILE A 650 2.69 -6.44 -23.88
CA ILE A 650 3.66 -5.49 -23.30
C ILE A 650 2.94 -4.35 -22.56
N LEU A 651 1.76 -3.95 -23.03
CA LEU A 651 0.97 -2.85 -22.43
C LEU A 651 -0.14 -3.31 -21.49
N SER A 652 -0.40 -4.62 -21.46
CA SER A 652 -1.24 -5.19 -20.43
C SER A 652 -0.55 -4.99 -19.08
N ARG A 653 -1.28 -4.36 -18.16
CA ARG A 653 -0.91 -4.32 -16.75
C ARG A 653 -0.68 -5.74 -16.24
N LEU A 654 0.13 -5.91 -15.19
CA LEU A 654 0.07 -7.12 -14.37
C LEU A 654 -1.39 -7.42 -14.09
N HIS A 655 -1.76 -8.70 -14.17
CA HIS A 655 -3.13 -9.20 -13.98
C HIS A 655 -3.85 -8.37 -12.90
N SER A 656 -4.79 -7.50 -13.31
CA SER A 656 -5.45 -6.51 -12.45
C SER A 656 -6.43 -7.15 -11.46
N ASN A 657 -6.57 -8.47 -11.50
CA ASN A 657 -7.25 -9.31 -10.52
C ASN A 657 -6.56 -9.31 -9.14
N ALA A 658 -5.81 -8.26 -8.79
CA ALA A 658 -5.23 -8.05 -7.47
C ALA A 658 -6.28 -8.19 -6.35
N HIS A 659 -7.51 -7.76 -6.63
CA HIS A 659 -8.66 -7.91 -5.73
C HIS A 659 -9.08 -9.36 -5.48
N LYS A 660 -8.72 -10.31 -6.36
CA LYS A 660 -9.00 -11.76 -6.25
C LYS A 660 -7.85 -12.57 -5.62
N ARG A 661 -6.63 -12.01 -5.62
CA ARG A 661 -5.40 -12.68 -5.18
C ARG A 661 -5.25 -12.74 -3.66
N GLY A 662 -4.66 -13.82 -3.16
CA GLY A 662 -4.22 -13.94 -1.76
C GLY A 662 -5.36 -14.01 -0.74
N LEU A 663 -6.59 -14.23 -1.22
CA LEU A 663 -7.76 -14.48 -0.39
C LEU A 663 -7.69 -15.92 0.12
N LEU A 664 -7.69 -16.13 1.44
CA LEU A 664 -7.63 -17.46 2.02
C LEU A 664 -8.93 -18.22 1.74
N GLU A 665 -8.88 -19.25 0.91
CA GLU A 665 -10.04 -20.07 0.56
C GLU A 665 -10.32 -21.10 1.66
N SER A 666 -9.28 -21.71 2.20
CA SER A 666 -9.42 -22.64 3.32
C SER A 666 -8.11 -22.86 4.05
N LEU A 667 -8.21 -23.29 5.30
CA LEU A 667 -7.11 -23.85 6.05
C LEU A 667 -7.55 -25.11 6.80
N TYR A 668 -6.68 -26.11 6.90
CA TYR A 668 -6.93 -27.33 7.64
C TYR A 668 -5.70 -27.70 8.46
N THR A 669 -5.88 -27.84 9.78
CA THR A 669 -4.82 -28.29 10.69
C THR A 669 -5.05 -29.75 11.06
N THR A 670 -4.00 -30.54 10.90
CA THR A 670 -3.95 -31.96 11.26
C THR A 670 -2.92 -32.20 12.36
N PHE A 671 -3.18 -33.19 13.22
CA PHE A 671 -2.26 -33.65 14.25
C PHE A 671 -2.34 -35.18 14.32
N ASN A 672 -1.20 -35.86 14.19
CA ASN A 672 -1.13 -37.34 14.10
C ASN A 672 -2.01 -37.98 13.00
N GLY A 673 -2.27 -37.24 11.92
CA GLY A 673 -3.10 -37.70 10.80
C GLY A 673 -4.60 -37.37 10.92
N ASP A 674 -5.05 -36.93 12.09
CA ASP A 674 -6.43 -36.50 12.32
C ASP A 674 -6.58 -34.98 12.14
N THR A 675 -7.65 -34.53 11.48
CA THR A 675 -7.98 -33.10 11.42
C THR A 675 -8.48 -32.62 12.77
N ILE A 676 -7.86 -31.57 13.32
CA ILE A 676 -8.24 -30.97 14.61
C ILE A 676 -8.95 -29.63 14.46
N TYR A 677 -8.71 -28.94 13.33
CA TYR A 677 -9.26 -27.62 13.04
C TYR A 677 -9.39 -27.40 11.54
N SER A 678 -10.43 -26.71 11.10
CA SER A 678 -10.51 -26.21 9.74
C SER A 678 -11.33 -24.94 9.62
N GLU A 679 -10.94 -24.08 8.68
CA GLU A 679 -11.74 -22.95 8.23
C GLU A 679 -11.92 -23.01 6.71
N GLU A 680 -13.13 -22.70 6.25
CA GLU A 680 -13.49 -22.57 4.85
C GLU A 680 -14.11 -21.19 4.65
N PHE A 681 -13.67 -20.47 3.62
CA PHE A 681 -14.14 -19.11 3.33
C PHE A 681 -14.77 -19.06 1.94
N THR A 682 -15.92 -18.41 1.85
CA THR A 682 -16.47 -17.92 0.58
C THR A 682 -16.37 -16.41 0.54
N TYR A 683 -16.20 -15.87 -0.65
CA TYR A 683 -16.09 -14.44 -0.88
C TYR A 683 -17.27 -13.98 -1.72
N LEU A 684 -17.74 -12.76 -1.47
CA LEU A 684 -18.82 -12.15 -2.24
C LEU A 684 -18.44 -12.16 -3.71
N ASN A 685 -19.40 -12.57 -4.52
CA ASN A 685 -19.17 -12.79 -5.92
C ASN A 685 -20.43 -12.49 -6.74
N PRO A 686 -20.38 -11.51 -7.66
CA PRO A 686 -21.48 -11.22 -8.54
C PRO A 686 -21.60 -12.34 -9.56
N GLY A 687 -22.53 -13.26 -9.29
CA GLY A 687 -22.94 -14.37 -10.14
C GLY A 687 -23.45 -14.00 -11.54
N GLY A 688 -22.73 -13.18 -12.31
CA GLY A 688 -23.03 -12.77 -13.68
C GLY A 688 -24.36 -12.02 -13.84
N LYS A 689 -25.01 -11.65 -12.73
CA LYS A 689 -26.24 -10.87 -12.76
C LYS A 689 -25.86 -9.40 -12.88
N TRP A 690 -26.36 -8.76 -13.93
CA TRP A 690 -26.28 -7.31 -14.21
C TRP A 690 -26.98 -6.41 -13.17
N HIS A 691 -27.19 -6.90 -11.95
CA HIS A 691 -27.80 -6.17 -10.85
C HIS A 691 -26.74 -5.85 -9.79
N PRO A 692 -26.77 -4.65 -9.19
CA PRO A 692 -25.85 -4.30 -8.12
C PRO A 692 -25.97 -5.31 -6.97
N ILE A 693 -24.85 -5.93 -6.60
CA ILE A 693 -24.77 -6.73 -5.38
C ILE A 693 -24.34 -5.79 -4.27
N PHE A 694 -25.19 -5.65 -3.26
CA PHE A 694 -24.82 -4.95 -2.04
C PHE A 694 -23.56 -5.60 -1.43
N GLY A 695 -22.55 -4.80 -1.09
CA GLY A 695 -21.23 -5.31 -0.66
C GLY A 695 -20.21 -5.47 -1.78
N TYR A 696 -20.63 -5.48 -3.05
CA TYR A 696 -19.76 -5.68 -4.20
C TYR A 696 -19.94 -4.56 -5.22
N GLN A 697 -19.07 -3.56 -5.14
CA GLN A 697 -19.12 -2.41 -6.03
C GLN A 697 -18.10 -2.53 -7.16
N THR A 698 -18.56 -2.32 -8.39
CA THR A 698 -17.69 -2.20 -9.56
C THR A 698 -17.63 -0.74 -9.99
N GLU A 699 -16.50 -0.31 -10.51
CA GLU A 699 -16.40 0.94 -11.26
C GLU A 699 -15.69 0.66 -12.58
N ASN A 700 -16.20 1.23 -13.66
CA ASN A 700 -15.60 1.07 -14.98
C ASN A 700 -14.77 2.33 -15.27
N ILE A 701 -13.46 2.21 -15.15
CA ILE A 701 -12.55 3.30 -15.50
C ILE A 701 -12.21 3.16 -16.98
N LYS A 702 -12.58 4.15 -17.78
CA LYS A 702 -12.27 4.19 -19.21
C LYS A 702 -11.04 5.06 -19.45
N ASN A 703 -10.00 4.45 -20.00
CA ASN A 703 -8.77 5.10 -20.45
C ASN A 703 -8.58 4.88 -21.96
N VAL A 704 -7.68 5.65 -22.57
CA VAL A 704 -7.25 5.42 -23.96
C VAL A 704 -5.77 5.06 -23.94
N LYS A 705 -5.38 3.95 -24.55
CA LYS A 705 -3.99 3.48 -24.61
C LYS A 705 -3.47 3.35 -26.04
N THR A 706 -2.14 3.38 -26.19
CA THR A 706 -1.44 3.38 -27.48
C THR A 706 -0.34 2.32 -27.51
N ALA A 707 -0.17 1.66 -28.66
CA ALA A 707 0.79 0.58 -28.86
C ALA A 707 1.44 0.65 -30.24
N GLY A 708 2.51 1.45 -30.36
CA GLY A 708 2.97 1.86 -31.68
C GLY A 708 1.85 2.63 -32.37
N ASP A 709 1.31 2.07 -33.45
CA ASP A 709 0.30 2.69 -34.31
C ASP A 709 -1.13 2.16 -34.08
N VAL A 710 -1.35 1.48 -32.95
CA VAL A 710 -2.63 0.88 -32.56
C VAL A 710 -3.21 1.59 -31.34
N PHE A 711 -4.51 1.92 -31.40
CA PHE A 711 -5.25 2.61 -30.35
C PHE A 711 -6.43 1.79 -29.84
N TYR A 712 -6.65 1.85 -28.53
CA TYR A 712 -7.76 1.15 -27.91
C TYR A 712 -8.28 1.84 -26.65
N ILE A 713 -9.56 1.63 -26.41
CA ILE A 713 -10.21 1.96 -25.14
C ILE A 713 -9.82 0.86 -24.15
N ASP A 714 -9.17 1.24 -23.06
CA ASP A 714 -8.90 0.37 -21.92
C ASP A 714 -10.02 0.61 -20.89
N ALA A 715 -11.01 -0.28 -20.86
CA ALA A 715 -12.07 -0.26 -19.87
C ALA A 715 -11.67 -1.17 -18.72
N ILE A 716 -11.25 -0.57 -17.61
CA ILE A 716 -10.81 -1.27 -16.41
C ILE A 716 -12.02 -1.41 -15.50
N GLU A 717 -12.52 -2.63 -15.37
CA GLU A 717 -13.43 -2.95 -14.27
C GLU A 717 -12.61 -3.07 -12.99
N VAL A 718 -12.66 -2.03 -12.17
CA VAL A 718 -12.02 -2.04 -10.86
C VAL A 718 -13.03 -2.54 -9.83
N VAL A 719 -12.56 -3.48 -9.03
CA VAL A 719 -13.32 -4.10 -7.94
C VAL A 719 -12.52 -3.89 -6.65
N ASP A 720 -13.22 -3.62 -5.55
CA ASP A 720 -12.61 -3.66 -4.22
C ASP A 720 -12.15 -5.09 -3.89
N LYS A 721 -11.23 -5.22 -2.91
CA LYS A 721 -10.86 -6.55 -2.42
C LYS A 721 -12.13 -7.30 -2.02
N ALA A 722 -12.30 -8.53 -2.53
CA ALA A 722 -13.54 -9.27 -2.30
C ALA A 722 -13.79 -9.45 -0.80
N GLN A 723 -14.97 -9.02 -0.35
CA GLN A 723 -15.39 -9.17 1.04
C GLN A 723 -15.76 -10.63 1.32
N ILE A 724 -15.57 -11.08 2.56
CA ILE A 724 -15.99 -12.42 2.98
C ILE A 724 -17.51 -12.48 2.94
N ASP A 725 -18.04 -13.48 2.25
CA ASP A 725 -19.47 -13.79 2.15
C ASP A 725 -19.87 -14.78 3.26
N SER A 726 -19.09 -15.84 3.43
CA SER A 726 -19.26 -16.75 4.56
C SER A 726 -17.93 -17.34 5.04
N LYS A 727 -17.92 -17.77 6.30
CA LYS A 727 -16.84 -18.48 6.95
C LYS A 727 -17.40 -19.67 7.72
N THR A 728 -16.95 -20.87 7.41
CA THR A 728 -17.26 -22.07 8.20
C THR A 728 -16.04 -22.49 8.99
N THR A 729 -16.16 -22.55 10.31
CA THR A 729 -15.14 -23.08 11.22
C THR A 729 -15.59 -24.43 11.76
N LYS A 730 -14.70 -25.43 11.77
CA LYS A 730 -14.93 -26.75 12.39
C LYS A 730 -13.82 -27.05 13.39
N GLU A 731 -14.19 -27.31 14.62
CA GLU A 731 -13.30 -27.79 15.69
C GLU A 731 -13.59 -29.25 16.00
N TYR A 732 -12.55 -30.08 15.99
CA TYR A 732 -12.68 -31.52 16.19
C TYR A 732 -12.15 -31.87 17.59
N THR A 733 -13.04 -32.18 18.53
CA THR A 733 -12.67 -32.50 19.91
C THR A 733 -13.34 -33.80 20.35
N ASN A 734 -12.54 -34.76 20.82
CA ASN A 734 -13.00 -36.07 21.33
C ASN A 734 -13.97 -36.81 20.38
N GLY A 735 -13.71 -36.77 19.07
CA GLY A 735 -14.55 -37.42 18.05
C GLY A 735 -15.86 -36.70 17.73
N LYS A 736 -16.11 -35.52 18.31
CA LYS A 736 -17.21 -34.62 17.95
C LYS A 736 -16.69 -33.46 17.09
N VAL A 737 -17.56 -32.97 16.21
CA VAL A 737 -17.28 -31.81 15.35
C VAL A 737 -18.19 -30.67 15.76
N PHE A 738 -17.59 -29.56 16.17
CA PHE A 738 -18.30 -28.31 16.43
C PHE A 738 -18.15 -27.42 15.21
N THR A 739 -19.23 -27.28 14.44
CA THR A 739 -19.30 -26.40 13.28
C THR A 739 -19.94 -25.06 13.67
N THR A 740 -19.29 -23.97 13.29
CA THR A 740 -19.83 -22.61 13.33
C THR A 740 -19.77 -22.04 11.93
N GLN A 741 -20.92 -21.70 11.35
CA GLN A 741 -21.00 -21.05 10.04
C GLN A 741 -21.42 -19.59 10.23
N ARG A 742 -20.59 -18.66 9.75
CA ARG A 742 -20.88 -17.23 9.72
C ARG A 742 -21.18 -16.79 8.30
N GLU A 743 -22.28 -16.08 8.10
CA GLU A 743 -22.64 -15.44 6.83
C GLU A 743 -22.70 -13.92 7.05
N TYR A 744 -22.15 -13.17 6.11
CA TYR A 744 -21.98 -11.72 6.19
C TYR A 744 -22.92 -11.06 5.17
N GLU A 745 -23.99 -10.41 5.65
CA GLU A 745 -24.95 -9.73 4.80
C GLU A 745 -24.62 -8.24 4.68
N PHE A 746 -24.66 -7.76 3.44
CA PHE A 746 -24.48 -6.36 3.08
C PHE A 746 -25.80 -5.89 2.46
N LYS A 747 -26.42 -4.83 2.99
CA LYS A 747 -27.76 -4.36 2.57
C LYS A 747 -27.76 -2.93 2.02
N SER A 748 -26.71 -2.16 2.30
CA SER A 748 -26.57 -0.80 1.78
C SER A 748 -25.95 -0.80 0.38
N SER A 749 -26.36 0.16 -0.46
CA SER A 749 -25.73 0.43 -1.77
C SER A 749 -24.24 0.78 -1.63
N LEU A 750 -23.78 1.08 -0.41
CA LEU A 750 -22.42 1.49 -0.05
C LEU A 750 -21.53 0.32 0.42
N GLY A 751 -22.05 -0.90 0.39
CA GLY A 751 -21.29 -2.13 0.61
C GLY A 751 -20.83 -2.36 2.05
N ARG A 752 -21.69 -2.03 3.01
CA ARG A 752 -21.40 -2.14 4.44
C ARG A 752 -22.02 -3.38 5.06
N LEU A 753 -21.34 -3.92 6.06
CA LEU A 753 -21.79 -5.09 6.80
C LEU A 753 -23.00 -4.70 7.66
N ASN A 754 -24.18 -5.22 7.31
CA ASN A 754 -25.43 -4.94 8.02
C ASN A 754 -25.87 -6.11 8.90
N CYS A 755 -25.43 -7.34 8.62
CA CYS A 755 -25.76 -8.48 9.45
C CYS A 755 -24.65 -9.53 9.45
N ILE A 756 -24.34 -10.08 10.62
CA ILE A 756 -23.58 -11.32 10.75
C ILE A 756 -24.55 -12.38 11.24
N LEU A 757 -24.83 -13.37 10.40
CA LEU A 757 -25.60 -14.56 10.75
C LEU A 757 -24.61 -15.63 11.21
N THR A 758 -24.82 -16.23 12.39
CA THR A 758 -23.99 -17.30 12.94
C THR A 758 -24.85 -18.53 13.22
N THR A 759 -24.70 -19.57 12.43
CA THR A 759 -25.31 -20.89 12.64
C THR A 759 -24.38 -21.75 13.49
N LEU A 760 -24.88 -22.22 14.62
CA LEU A 760 -24.16 -23.08 15.57
C LEU A 760 -24.41 -24.57 15.28
N SER A 761 -23.60 -25.44 15.89
CA SER A 761 -23.68 -26.90 15.67
C SER A 761 -24.99 -27.53 16.13
N ASN A 762 -25.75 -26.85 16.99
CA ASN A 762 -27.06 -27.28 17.47
C ASN A 762 -28.22 -26.75 16.59
N GLY A 763 -27.92 -26.18 15.43
CA GLY A 763 -28.92 -25.61 14.51
C GLY A 763 -29.44 -24.22 14.90
N ASP A 764 -29.04 -23.68 16.06
CA ASP A 764 -29.41 -22.32 16.45
C ASP A 764 -28.74 -21.29 15.54
N ILE A 765 -29.48 -20.27 15.14
CA ILE A 765 -28.99 -19.18 14.30
C ILE A 765 -29.05 -17.88 15.09
N LEU A 766 -27.90 -17.27 15.33
CA LEU A 766 -27.76 -15.92 15.88
C LEU A 766 -27.64 -14.92 14.75
N ARG A 767 -28.24 -13.74 14.85
CA ARG A 767 -28.04 -12.65 13.88
C ARG A 767 -27.74 -11.35 14.59
N GLU A 768 -26.54 -10.82 14.35
CA GLU A 768 -26.08 -9.50 14.79
C GLU A 768 -26.34 -8.49 13.67
N ARG A 769 -27.31 -7.60 13.87
CA ARG A 769 -27.76 -6.63 12.85
C ARG A 769 -27.29 -5.23 13.21
N ILE A 770 -26.92 -4.45 12.21
CA ILE A 770 -26.44 -3.07 12.33
C ILE A 770 -27.12 -2.19 11.26
N GLU A 771 -27.65 -1.06 11.69
CA GLU A 771 -28.22 -0.01 10.85
C GLU A 771 -27.39 1.28 11.00
N TYR A 772 -26.90 1.82 9.89
CA TYR A 772 -26.10 3.05 9.82
C TYR A 772 -26.98 4.27 9.46
N PRO A 773 -26.49 5.52 9.61
CA PRO A 773 -27.30 6.72 9.35
C PRO A 773 -27.88 6.78 7.93
N GLU A 774 -27.17 6.21 6.96
CA GLU A 774 -27.57 6.13 5.55
C GLU A 774 -28.58 5.03 5.23
N ASP A 775 -28.71 4.03 6.11
CA ASP A 775 -29.67 2.93 5.97
C ASP A 775 -31.08 3.34 6.45
N MET A 776 -31.17 4.46 7.16
CA MET A 776 -32.41 4.94 7.78
C MET A 776 -33.46 5.30 6.72
N THR A 777 -34.61 4.61 6.75
CA THR A 777 -35.75 4.91 5.86
C THR A 777 -36.37 6.28 6.13
N THR A 778 -36.34 6.71 7.41
CA THR A 778 -36.83 8.00 7.87
C THR A 778 -35.76 8.64 8.77
N PRO A 779 -34.69 9.20 8.19
CA PRO A 779 -33.61 9.80 8.96
C PRO A 779 -34.09 11.08 9.65
N SER A 780 -33.78 11.24 10.93
CA SER A 780 -33.93 12.51 11.62
C SER A 780 -32.86 13.49 11.16
N ASP A 781 -32.97 14.75 11.62
CA ASP A 781 -31.99 15.78 11.25
C ASP A 781 -30.58 15.44 11.74
N ILE A 782 -30.42 14.70 12.85
CA ILE A 782 -29.08 14.32 13.31
C ILE A 782 -28.45 13.26 12.41
N GLU A 783 -29.20 12.27 11.92
CA GLU A 783 -28.65 11.27 11.01
C GLU A 783 -28.30 11.89 9.66
N LYS A 784 -29.10 12.85 9.15
CA LYS A 784 -28.74 13.63 7.95
C LYS A 784 -27.43 14.39 8.16
N MET A 785 -27.29 15.06 9.31
CA MET A 785 -26.06 15.77 9.66
C MET A 785 -24.84 14.84 9.79
N MET A 786 -25.03 13.60 10.28
CA MET A 786 -23.97 12.59 10.32
C MET A 786 -23.52 12.21 8.91
N VAL A 787 -24.46 11.98 7.98
CA VAL A 787 -24.16 11.71 6.56
C VAL A 787 -23.43 12.88 5.91
N ASP A 788 -23.91 14.11 6.11
CA ASP A 788 -23.29 15.33 5.57
C ASP A 788 -21.87 15.54 6.10
N SER A 789 -21.63 15.17 7.37
CA SER A 789 -20.32 15.25 8.03
C SER A 789 -19.43 14.02 7.75
N PHE A 790 -19.90 13.08 6.93
CA PHE A 790 -19.23 11.83 6.62
C PHE A 790 -18.90 10.97 7.86
N LEU A 791 -19.73 11.07 8.91
CA LEU A 791 -19.72 10.22 10.10
C LEU A 791 -20.58 8.97 9.90
N THR A 792 -20.46 8.35 8.72
CA THR A 792 -21.38 7.30 8.31
C THR A 792 -21.05 5.97 8.99
N SER A 793 -19.84 5.74 9.51
CA SER A 793 -19.44 4.51 10.22
C SER A 793 -20.07 4.33 11.61
N MET A 794 -20.75 5.36 12.13
CA MET A 794 -21.33 5.35 13.48
C MET A 794 -22.66 4.57 13.49
N PRO A 795 -22.78 3.43 14.20
CA PRO A 795 -23.99 2.61 14.18
C PRO A 795 -25.16 3.31 14.89
N VAL A 796 -26.32 3.41 14.24
CA VAL A 796 -27.53 4.03 14.81
C VAL A 796 -28.36 3.01 15.58
N ARG A 797 -28.59 1.81 15.00
CA ARG A 797 -29.28 0.71 15.69
C ARG A 797 -28.50 -0.58 15.58
N LYS A 798 -28.61 -1.39 16.63
CA LYS A 798 -28.10 -2.77 16.67
C LYS A 798 -29.17 -3.70 17.20
N ALA A 799 -29.18 -4.93 16.73
CA ALA A 799 -30.05 -5.97 17.28
C ALA A 799 -29.34 -7.32 17.26
N LEU A 800 -29.50 -8.08 18.34
CA LEU A 800 -29.16 -9.49 18.41
C LEU A 800 -30.44 -10.29 18.44
N THR A 801 -30.59 -11.21 17.50
CA THR A 801 -31.74 -12.12 17.41
C THR A 801 -31.28 -13.56 17.42
N ILE A 802 -32.14 -14.47 17.85
CA ILE A 802 -31.91 -15.91 17.80
C ILE A 802 -33.12 -16.60 17.17
N GLN A 803 -32.84 -17.57 16.31
CA GLN A 803 -33.79 -18.55 15.84
C GLN A 803 -33.32 -19.91 16.32
N LYS A 804 -34.09 -20.56 17.19
CA LYS A 804 -33.82 -21.94 17.60
C LYS A 804 -34.14 -22.89 16.45
N GLU A 805 -33.44 -24.01 16.36
CA GLU A 805 -33.68 -25.01 15.30
C GLU A 805 -35.14 -25.47 15.24
N SER A 806 -35.80 -25.58 16.41
CA SER A 806 -37.21 -25.96 16.52
C SER A 806 -38.20 -24.89 16.08
N ASP A 807 -37.77 -23.64 15.94
CA ASP A 807 -38.64 -22.48 15.85
C ASP A 807 -38.74 -21.95 14.41
N SER A 808 -39.97 -21.70 13.96
CA SER A 808 -40.22 -21.10 12.63
C SER A 808 -40.05 -19.57 12.62
N PHE A 809 -39.64 -18.97 13.74
CA PHE A 809 -39.57 -17.52 13.91
C PHE A 809 -38.29 -17.09 14.64
N GLU A 810 -37.84 -15.88 14.33
CA GLU A 810 -36.72 -15.22 15.01
C GLU A 810 -37.22 -14.50 16.25
N THR A 811 -36.50 -14.64 17.37
CA THR A 811 -36.77 -13.96 18.65
C THR A 811 -35.70 -12.89 18.91
N VAL A 812 -36.10 -11.72 19.38
CA VAL A 812 -35.16 -10.64 19.74
C VAL A 812 -34.55 -10.91 21.10
N ILE A 813 -33.23 -11.06 21.17
CA ILE A 813 -32.48 -11.18 22.45
C ILE A 813 -32.24 -9.78 23.02
N SER A 814 -31.75 -8.88 22.19
CA SER A 814 -31.47 -7.50 22.57
C SER A 814 -31.52 -6.57 21.37
N GLY A 815 -31.87 -5.32 21.63
CA GLY A 815 -31.70 -4.22 20.69
C GLY A 815 -31.06 -3.03 21.38
N GLU A 816 -30.27 -2.27 20.63
CA GLU A 816 -29.67 -1.00 21.05
C GLU A 816 -29.98 0.08 20.01
N TYR A 817 -30.42 1.25 20.48
CA TYR A 817 -30.55 2.46 19.70
C TYR A 817 -29.59 3.52 20.26
N ASN A 818 -28.56 3.83 19.48
CA ASN A 818 -27.58 4.85 19.78
C ASN A 818 -28.13 6.19 19.33
N LYS A 819 -28.70 6.94 20.28
CA LYS A 819 -29.24 8.25 20.00
C LYS A 819 -28.12 9.27 19.99
N TYR A 820 -27.94 9.96 18.86
CA TYR A 820 -26.92 10.99 18.70
C TYR A 820 -27.52 12.38 18.86
N LYS A 821 -26.68 13.34 19.24
CA LYS A 821 -27.03 14.76 19.32
C LYS A 821 -25.84 15.64 18.98
N LYS A 822 -26.16 16.84 18.49
CA LYS A 822 -25.18 17.89 18.26
C LYS A 822 -24.89 18.64 19.56
N TYR A 823 -23.65 18.60 20.00
CA TYR A 823 -23.10 19.40 21.09
C TYR A 823 -22.09 20.39 20.49
N ASP A 824 -22.48 21.66 20.38
CA ASP A 824 -21.72 22.69 19.66
C ASP A 824 -21.39 22.26 18.21
N LYS A 825 -20.12 21.95 17.90
CA LYS A 825 -19.67 21.52 16.56
C LYS A 825 -19.60 20.00 16.41
N LEU A 826 -19.82 19.24 17.48
CA LEU A 826 -19.62 17.80 17.52
C LEU A 826 -20.94 17.04 17.52
N ILE A 827 -20.98 15.93 16.80
CA ILE A 827 -22.04 14.94 16.94
C ILE A 827 -21.52 13.85 17.86
N LYS A 828 -22.18 13.65 19.01
CA LYS A 828 -21.79 12.68 20.04
C LYS A 828 -23.00 11.90 20.52
N LEU A 829 -22.72 10.76 21.14
CA LEU A 829 -23.72 9.86 21.72
C LEU A 829 -24.44 10.55 22.89
N GLU A 830 -25.73 10.80 22.75
CA GLU A 830 -26.57 11.34 23.83
C GLU A 830 -26.96 10.24 24.81
N GLU A 831 -27.41 9.09 24.31
CA GLU A 831 -27.85 7.97 25.15
C GLU A 831 -27.86 6.67 24.33
N ILE A 832 -27.71 5.54 25.02
CA ILE A 832 -27.96 4.22 24.44
C ILE A 832 -29.27 3.72 25.03
N ARG A 833 -30.29 3.59 24.18
CA ARG A 833 -31.56 2.99 24.57
C ARG A 833 -31.56 1.52 24.21
N LYS A 834 -31.75 0.67 25.19
CA LYS A 834 -31.89 -0.76 25.05
C LYS A 834 -33.36 -1.15 25.04
N THR A 835 -33.62 -2.28 24.43
CA THR A 835 -34.91 -2.95 24.53
C THR A 835 -35.09 -3.55 25.92
N ALA A 836 -36.29 -3.45 26.49
CA ALA A 836 -36.67 -4.17 27.70
C ALA A 836 -37.94 -4.99 27.43
N TYR A 837 -37.88 -6.27 27.72
CA TYR A 837 -38.95 -7.22 27.41
C TYR A 837 -39.24 -8.11 28.61
N ASP A 838 -40.50 -8.19 29.03
CA ASP A 838 -40.97 -9.22 29.97
C ASP A 838 -41.03 -10.60 29.29
N GLN A 839 -41.31 -10.60 27.99
CA GLN A 839 -41.26 -11.75 27.10
C GLN A 839 -40.60 -11.35 25.79
N LEU A 840 -39.61 -12.11 25.34
CA LEU A 840 -38.84 -11.78 24.14
C LEU A 840 -39.77 -11.80 22.91
N PRO A 841 -39.86 -10.68 22.15
CA PRO A 841 -40.77 -10.60 21.02
C PRO A 841 -40.17 -11.29 19.79
N GLN A 842 -41.05 -11.61 18.85
CA GLN A 842 -40.63 -12.03 17.51
C GLN A 842 -40.00 -10.85 16.76
N TRP A 843 -38.87 -11.09 16.10
CA TRP A 843 -38.24 -10.11 15.21
C TRP A 843 -39.13 -9.83 13.98
N LYS A 844 -39.23 -8.55 13.62
CA LYS A 844 -39.84 -8.09 12.37
C LYS A 844 -38.89 -7.15 11.63
N ASP A 845 -38.49 -6.10 12.32
CA ASP A 845 -37.60 -5.04 11.86
C ASP A 845 -37.03 -4.28 13.08
N PHE A 846 -36.37 -3.15 12.83
CA PHE A 846 -35.86 -2.27 13.87
C PHE A 846 -36.95 -1.42 14.57
N ASN A 847 -38.24 -1.66 14.33
CA ASN A 847 -39.33 -1.05 15.10
C ASN A 847 -39.48 -1.72 16.47
N LEU A 848 -38.39 -1.70 17.24
CA LEU A 848 -38.31 -2.22 18.59
C LEU A 848 -38.57 -1.11 19.61
N ASP A 849 -39.11 -1.50 20.76
CA ASP A 849 -39.37 -0.55 21.85
C ASP A 849 -38.10 -0.30 22.67
N PHE A 850 -37.32 0.70 22.26
CA PHE A 850 -36.10 1.14 22.93
C PHE A 850 -36.43 2.06 24.12
N VAL A 851 -36.99 1.48 25.18
CA VAL A 851 -37.49 2.22 26.36
C VAL A 851 -36.51 2.33 27.50
N ASP A 852 -35.52 1.42 27.57
CA ASP A 852 -34.62 1.38 28.71
C ASP A 852 -33.32 2.10 28.40
N SER A 853 -33.03 3.17 29.13
CA SER A 853 -31.74 3.84 29.03
C SER A 853 -31.02 3.74 30.36
N ASP A 854 -29.81 3.19 30.34
CA ASP A 854 -28.96 3.11 31.53
C ASP A 854 -28.44 4.50 31.94
N PHE A 855 -28.28 5.39 30.97
CA PHE A 855 -27.70 6.72 31.16
C PHE A 855 -28.10 7.72 30.07
N HIS A 856 -27.94 9.00 30.40
CA HIS A 856 -28.01 10.13 29.49
C HIS A 856 -26.75 10.98 29.61
N ASN A 857 -26.06 11.22 28.51
CA ASN A 857 -24.89 12.09 28.44
C ASN A 857 -25.35 13.54 28.29
N ASP A 858 -25.42 14.26 29.39
CA ASP A 858 -25.98 15.61 29.46
C ASP A 858 -25.09 16.64 28.75
N ALA A 859 -23.76 16.49 28.82
CA ALA A 859 -22.82 17.47 28.31
C ALA A 859 -21.46 16.88 27.93
N TYR A 860 -20.86 17.49 26.92
CA TYR A 860 -19.50 17.26 26.47
C TYR A 860 -18.72 18.57 26.48
N ASP A 861 -17.40 18.51 26.64
CA ASP A 861 -16.53 19.64 26.35
C ASP A 861 -16.31 19.81 24.83
N SER A 862 -15.59 20.86 24.42
CA SER A 862 -15.28 21.12 23.01
C SER A 862 -14.32 20.11 22.37
N TRP A 863 -13.69 19.25 23.17
CA TRP A 863 -12.81 18.16 22.73
C TRP A 863 -13.58 16.85 22.56
N GLY A 864 -14.86 16.82 22.98
CA GLY A 864 -15.71 15.65 22.89
C GLY A 864 -15.60 14.71 24.08
N ASN A 865 -15.03 15.15 25.19
CA ASN A 865 -15.01 14.40 26.44
C ASN A 865 -16.30 14.62 27.23
N LEU A 866 -16.82 13.56 27.84
CA LEU A 866 -18.04 13.59 28.64
C LEU A 866 -17.82 14.39 29.93
N THR A 867 -18.57 15.46 30.17
CA THR A 867 -18.45 16.30 31.38
C THR A 867 -19.56 16.08 32.39
N ARG A 868 -20.72 15.58 31.93
CA ARG A 868 -21.86 15.27 32.79
C ARG A 868 -22.70 14.14 32.21
N GLN A 869 -23.10 13.22 33.07
CA GLN A 869 -23.98 12.10 32.75
C GLN A 869 -25.00 11.88 33.86
N THR A 870 -26.24 11.60 33.50
CA THR A 870 -27.33 11.27 34.41
C THR A 870 -27.71 9.80 34.21
N ALA A 871 -27.60 8.97 35.25
CA ALA A 871 -27.98 7.56 35.18
C ALA A 871 -29.51 7.38 35.30
N LYS A 872 -30.01 6.18 35.00
CA LYS A 872 -31.44 5.81 35.09
C LYS A 872 -32.07 6.14 36.45
N ASN A 873 -31.35 5.93 37.54
CA ASN A 873 -31.79 6.24 38.91
C ASN A 873 -31.72 7.75 39.27
N ARG A 874 -31.47 8.63 38.29
CA ARG A 874 -31.26 10.07 38.42
C ARG A 874 -29.99 10.48 39.17
N SER A 875 -29.10 9.55 39.50
CA SER A 875 -27.76 9.91 39.99
C SER A 875 -27.00 10.65 38.90
N VAL A 876 -26.34 11.74 39.29
CA VAL A 876 -25.56 12.57 38.37
C VAL A 876 -24.08 12.30 38.61
N THR A 877 -23.39 11.95 37.53
CA THR A 877 -21.93 11.84 37.50
C THR A 877 -21.35 13.03 36.73
N SER A 878 -20.49 13.80 37.39
CA SER A 878 -19.75 14.89 36.77
C SER A 878 -18.28 14.53 36.64
N TYR A 879 -17.70 14.86 35.49
CA TYR A 879 -16.32 14.58 35.15
C TYR A 879 -15.57 15.89 35.01
N VAL A 880 -14.50 16.04 35.79
CA VAL A 880 -13.52 17.12 35.62
C VAL A 880 -12.32 16.53 34.89
N TRP A 881 -12.00 17.12 33.75
CA TRP A 881 -10.85 16.72 32.94
C TRP A 881 -9.67 17.63 33.24
N GLY A 882 -8.49 17.03 33.39
CA GLY A 882 -7.22 17.72 33.58
C GLY A 882 -6.23 17.37 32.49
N TYR A 883 -4.98 17.86 32.63
CA TYR A 883 -3.89 17.58 31.68
C TYR A 883 -4.26 17.95 30.23
N ASN A 884 -4.76 19.18 30.03
CA ASN A 884 -5.32 19.68 28.77
C ASN A 884 -6.47 18.80 28.25
N ASN A 885 -7.48 18.57 29.10
CA ASN A 885 -8.69 17.80 28.80
C ASN A 885 -8.43 16.37 28.29
N ARG A 886 -7.39 15.69 28.79
CA ARG A 886 -7.04 14.33 28.34
C ARG A 886 -7.44 13.23 29.30
N TYR A 887 -7.30 13.49 30.59
CA TYR A 887 -7.59 12.48 31.63
C TYR A 887 -8.63 12.99 32.61
N PRO A 888 -9.58 12.14 33.04
CA PRO A 888 -10.52 12.51 34.09
C PRO A 888 -9.78 12.57 35.42
N VAL A 889 -9.68 13.76 36.03
CA VAL A 889 -8.96 13.98 37.30
C VAL A 889 -9.89 13.97 38.52
N THR A 890 -11.18 14.18 38.31
CA THR A 890 -12.18 14.02 39.35
C THR A 890 -13.46 13.48 38.73
N ILE A 891 -13.97 12.41 39.31
CA ILE A 891 -15.30 11.87 39.02
C ILE A 891 -16.12 12.05 40.28
N GLU A 892 -17.17 12.85 40.19
CA GLU A 892 -18.10 13.13 41.28
C GLU A 892 -19.44 12.47 40.98
N LYS A 893 -19.88 11.58 41.87
CA LYS A 893 -21.19 10.91 41.78
C LYS A 893 -21.94 11.10 43.08
N ASP A 894 -23.12 11.73 43.01
CA ASP A 894 -23.98 12.03 44.17
C ASP A 894 -23.24 12.73 45.34
N GLY A 895 -22.29 13.62 45.02
CA GLY A 895 -21.46 14.35 45.98
C GLY A 895 -20.22 13.59 46.49
N LEU A 896 -20.10 12.30 46.18
CA LEU A 896 -18.90 11.48 46.48
C LEU A 896 -17.87 11.66 45.37
N LYS A 897 -16.62 11.93 45.76
CA LYS A 897 -15.54 12.28 44.81
C LYS A 897 -14.48 11.20 44.80
N THR A 898 -14.16 10.70 43.62
CA THR A 898 -12.93 9.94 43.35
C THR A 898 -11.98 10.84 42.58
N ARG A 899 -10.73 10.92 43.02
CA ARG A 899 -9.70 11.74 42.36
C ARG A 899 -8.63 10.87 41.76
N TYR A 900 -8.11 11.30 40.62
CA TYR A 900 -7.12 10.57 39.85
C TYR A 900 -5.95 11.48 39.51
N GLU A 901 -4.75 10.97 39.68
CA GLU A 901 -3.51 11.62 39.22
C GLU A 901 -2.87 10.75 38.15
N TYR A 902 -2.30 11.40 37.14
CA TYR A 902 -1.70 10.72 36.00
C TYR A 902 -0.30 11.24 35.76
N LYS A 903 0.53 10.33 35.24
CA LYS A 903 1.73 10.68 34.48
C LYS A 903 1.36 10.63 33.00
N PRO A 904 1.28 11.78 32.30
CA PRO A 904 0.79 11.83 30.94
C PRO A 904 1.51 10.84 30.02
N LEU A 905 0.74 10.10 29.23
CA LEU A 905 1.21 9.13 28.23
C LEU A 905 1.89 7.87 28.83
N ILE A 906 1.94 7.76 30.16
CA ILE A 906 2.40 6.56 30.87
C ILE A 906 1.22 5.88 31.55
N GLY A 907 0.45 6.60 32.38
CA GLY A 907 -0.72 6.04 33.03
C GLY A 907 -1.12 6.75 34.32
N MET A 908 -2.14 6.21 34.98
CA MET A 908 -2.60 6.67 36.29
C MET A 908 -1.53 6.39 37.35
N THR A 909 -1.09 7.39 38.10
CA THR A 909 -0.09 7.25 39.19
C THR A 909 -0.74 7.08 40.55
N SER A 910 -1.96 7.57 40.71
CA SER A 910 -2.74 7.28 41.91
C SER A 910 -4.23 7.48 41.72
N VAL A 911 -5.00 6.80 42.57
CA VAL A 911 -6.43 7.02 42.75
C VAL A 911 -6.71 7.23 44.23
N THR A 912 -7.49 8.26 44.54
CA THR A 912 -8.01 8.53 45.88
C THR A 912 -9.50 8.21 45.88
N ASP A 913 -9.88 7.19 46.65
CA ASP A 913 -11.27 6.73 46.73
C ASP A 913 -12.17 7.71 47.50
N ILE A 914 -13.46 7.39 47.59
CA ILE A 914 -14.46 8.21 48.28
C ILE A 914 -14.21 8.40 49.79
N ARG A 915 -13.34 7.58 50.41
CA ARG A 915 -12.95 7.66 51.83
C ARG A 915 -11.69 8.50 52.02
N GLY A 916 -11.07 8.97 50.94
CA GLY A 916 -9.80 9.67 50.97
C GLY A 916 -8.58 8.73 51.03
N ILE A 917 -8.78 7.42 50.84
CA ILE A 917 -7.69 6.43 50.86
C ILE A 917 -7.05 6.40 49.47
N LYS A 918 -5.73 6.52 49.41
CA LYS A 918 -4.96 6.60 48.17
C LYS A 918 -4.33 5.26 47.83
N THR A 919 -4.45 4.85 46.56
CA THR A 919 -3.69 3.72 45.98
C THR A 919 -2.72 4.29 44.96
N TYR A 920 -1.47 3.82 44.97
CA TYR A 920 -0.42 4.31 44.08
C TYR A 920 -0.02 3.27 43.05
N TYR A 921 0.37 3.73 41.87
CA TYR A 921 0.81 2.92 40.75
C TYR A 921 2.17 3.43 40.29
N GLU A 922 3.15 2.53 40.22
CA GLU A 922 4.50 2.82 39.74
C GLU A 922 4.75 2.06 38.45
N TYR A 923 5.45 2.70 37.51
CA TYR A 923 5.73 2.17 36.18
C TYR A 923 7.24 2.03 35.97
N ASP A 924 7.64 1.03 35.19
CA ASP A 924 9.03 0.89 34.73
C ASP A 924 9.39 1.96 33.68
N LYS A 925 10.66 2.04 33.27
CA LYS A 925 11.10 2.99 32.23
C LYS A 925 10.50 2.74 30.85
N ALA A 926 9.89 1.57 30.62
CA ALA A 926 9.15 1.28 29.40
C ALA A 926 7.65 1.66 29.53
N GLY A 927 7.25 2.33 30.62
CA GLY A 927 5.88 2.78 30.84
C GLY A 927 4.90 1.66 31.24
N ARG A 928 5.40 0.49 31.65
CA ARG A 928 4.57 -0.66 32.07
C ARG A 928 4.39 -0.69 33.59
N LEU A 929 3.22 -1.09 34.07
CA LEU A 929 2.90 -1.11 35.51
C LEU A 929 3.84 -2.05 36.28
N GLN A 930 4.69 -1.51 37.13
CA GLN A 930 5.67 -2.29 37.90
C GLN A 930 5.14 -2.68 39.28
N CYS A 931 4.51 -1.75 39.99
CA CYS A 931 4.01 -1.97 41.36
C CYS A 931 2.69 -1.25 41.61
N VAL A 932 1.82 -1.87 42.42
CA VAL A 932 0.67 -1.22 43.05
C VAL A 932 0.91 -1.15 44.55
N LYS A 933 0.67 0.01 45.17
CA LYS A 933 0.92 0.25 46.59
C LYS A 933 -0.32 0.79 47.30
N ASP A 934 -0.46 0.43 48.57
CA ASP A 934 -1.52 0.94 49.45
C ASP A 934 -1.26 2.40 49.90
N ASN A 935 -2.14 2.92 50.75
CA ASN A 935 -2.08 4.29 51.26
C ASN A 935 -0.83 4.57 52.11
N ASP A 936 -0.26 3.53 52.73
CA ASP A 936 0.96 3.60 53.54
C ASP A 936 2.22 3.30 52.71
N LYS A 937 2.07 3.16 51.39
CA LYS A 937 3.10 2.84 50.39
C LYS A 937 3.68 1.43 50.49
N ASN A 938 2.98 0.49 51.13
CA ASN A 938 3.35 -0.93 51.09
C ASN A 938 2.97 -1.52 49.72
N VAL A 939 3.82 -2.38 49.18
CA VAL A 939 3.56 -3.05 47.89
C VAL A 939 2.46 -4.09 48.07
N ILE A 940 1.35 -3.91 47.34
CA ILE A 940 0.23 -4.85 47.27
C ILE A 940 0.49 -5.88 46.17
N SER A 941 0.96 -5.43 45.01
CA SER A 941 1.29 -6.29 43.87
C SER A 941 2.51 -5.76 43.12
N ARG A 942 3.25 -6.69 42.52
CA ARG A 942 4.41 -6.43 41.67
C ARG A 942 4.28 -7.25 40.39
N TYR A 943 4.63 -6.64 39.27
CA TYR A 943 4.57 -7.26 37.96
C TYR A 943 5.97 -7.33 37.35
N ASP A 944 6.36 -8.54 36.97
CA ASP A 944 7.56 -8.79 36.19
C ASP A 944 7.12 -9.23 34.78
N TYR A 945 7.57 -8.50 33.77
CA TYR A 945 7.13 -8.68 32.39
C TYR A 945 8.12 -9.55 31.62
N HIS A 946 7.63 -10.67 31.10
CA HIS A 946 8.31 -11.50 30.12
C HIS A 946 7.63 -11.28 28.76
N TYR A 947 8.37 -10.95 27.70
CA TYR A 947 7.77 -10.92 26.36
C TYR A 947 7.46 -12.36 25.94
N GLY A 948 6.18 -12.68 25.79
CA GLY A 948 5.76 -13.91 25.15
C GLY A 948 6.03 -13.81 23.66
N SER A 949 6.62 -14.85 23.07
CA SER A 949 6.35 -15.17 21.67
C SER A 949 4.83 -15.27 21.51
N GLU A 950 4.22 -14.52 20.59
CA GLU A 950 2.78 -14.60 20.33
C GLU A 950 2.36 -16.07 20.16
N ASN A 951 1.73 -16.59 21.20
CA ASN A 951 1.04 -17.86 21.27
C ASN A 951 0.00 -17.64 22.35
N ASN A 952 -1.21 -17.28 21.94
CA ASN A 952 -2.42 -17.62 22.68
C ASN A 952 -3.58 -17.70 21.68
N ASN A 953 -3.87 -18.95 21.33
CA ASN A 953 -5.01 -19.53 20.61
C ASN A 953 -5.05 -19.39 19.09
#